data_AF-A0A5J4VLP7-F1
#
_entry.id   AF-A0A5J4VLP7-F1
#
_cell.length_a   1.000
_cell.length_b   1.000
_cell.length_c   1.000
_cell.angle_alpha   90.00
_cell.angle_beta   90.00
_cell.angle_gamma   90.00
#
_symmetry.space_group_name_H-M   'P 1'
#
loop_
_entity.id
_entity.type
_entity.pdbx_description
1 polymer ?
#
loop_
_entity_poly.entity_id
_entity_poly.type
_entity_poly.pdbx_seq_one_letter_code
_entity_poly.pdbx_strand_id
1 'polypeptide(L)'
;MVPKLLLLCIFAVNFTSADCGFDEGWRFYTPDVLKCLRNVPVLPFERQVTTSLLKQYLAGYSFRDIKLNPPDDQISINIFEHLDQILNFPHESLFDFYQNITQVINSLHCAHTSFSVPCFRDFYIYVPYTFQIVKEQESGRHIVFAKEGVLVNPDFHYNLNIIDSVIKYVNVFGNAIFNDQNELNEGTYTPEEAIVRWANEEDYISLNPYAREEHARSYSFYARQLSRSLIPKSYQMTILYVDAKDEIEKQAFLPYLFRSMSDIPSIESYCQIDEQYLQQPDNIHNTIHNKSEVQLMKNMRVNQPKLRNERIKQLNQRIRDFKHKTFEKFRDRIEPLWRYKKDMMMKLGEKQIIYQANVISSGHNEDSQSVDNYILDQVEIKNKNMKATNDHEDFVITKISQDASLIGLYIPSKKIGIIRIITFQPDDIDEFQYSFYEIVRSFADRNNPLYAKKLIIDLRYNTGGYTRLAPFIFRFLFPNADSPIWPPADLVKAPINEITRLFEDFFIKQDPDNEELFLDEVTGDIIHDYYQQEGLQRTTTIGEEIGLHTSITVDLTKRATYYAGHLDKIKNYSLEWNLFRSTHWQKKDVVIKNYSLEWNLFRSTHWQKKDVVVIVNGQSISTSAIFAQEIQQKKVGRTIALGNFGGIHNNTRYSVGTSGGSRVIDNEYISDLKQDYELNRDDYKDLNIDINQFPDPFYRKGTYISFVQTEFYGITPNTSDKLSEFETFDADFHIDWPEQFLDEYTENEYTNEILYRRVLQYLDEKLGNEQQYEPELPDQPNTNLQQMIQRNEEEDNEVGCAAGEVLISTNERIADCKQLEDGDPHSIYGYKCSIEYDNIRNETTDEIMTGKFIKDSEGCKFSHCSAGYMRINDKCVEEPILLGDTVAFVRPEYLEPKDPIIPDPITDPEVEEPENVKKSRISAWLIIGIILIVIVVIIVGILILMYLYFSKEKKLLRSQLEEERILHTELLVEERKKMEKENINSRVDRPPSSDRRMKSAHNHSKYSHNSHSSNSHSSQRHSSQRHSSQSHSSDSHRSKNKDHRHKKEDRSAPQQLSIIDAVDENQFDIQQKK
;
A
#
# COMPACT_ATOMS: atom_id res chain seq x y z
N MET A 1 -33.17 41.49 -50.12
CA MET A 1 -33.25 40.10 -49.60
C MET A 1 -31.87 39.44 -49.44
N VAL A 2 -30.89 39.74 -50.28
CA VAL A 2 -29.52 39.17 -50.21
C VAL A 2 -28.71 39.49 -48.93
N PRO A 3 -28.85 40.66 -48.25
CA PRO A 3 -28.06 40.93 -47.04
C PRO A 3 -28.46 40.11 -45.81
N LYS A 4 -29.72 39.66 -45.74
CA LYS A 4 -30.22 38.84 -44.62
C LYS A 4 -29.79 37.38 -44.72
N LEU A 5 -29.59 36.87 -45.94
CA LEU A 5 -29.09 35.51 -46.17
C LEU A 5 -27.59 35.41 -45.84
N LEU A 6 -26.80 36.46 -46.14
CA LEU A 6 -25.38 36.51 -45.79
C LEU A 6 -25.15 36.61 -44.27
N LEU A 7 -26.01 37.35 -43.55
CA LEU A 7 -25.95 37.42 -42.09
C LEU A 7 -26.34 36.08 -41.42
N LEU A 8 -27.30 35.36 -42.00
CA LEU A 8 -27.67 34.00 -41.56
C LEU A 8 -26.58 32.96 -41.85
N CYS A 9 -25.86 33.07 -42.97
CA CYS A 9 -24.70 32.21 -43.24
C CYS A 9 -23.48 32.54 -42.39
N ILE A 10 -23.22 33.80 -42.03
CA ILE A 10 -22.14 34.18 -41.11
C ILE A 10 -22.47 33.77 -39.66
N PHE A 11 -23.76 33.75 -39.27
CA PHE A 11 -24.19 33.16 -38.00
C PHE A 11 -24.16 31.63 -37.99
N ALA A 12 -24.44 30.97 -39.13
CA ALA A 12 -24.40 29.50 -39.22
C ALA A 12 -22.98 28.92 -39.31
N VAL A 13 -21.99 29.68 -39.79
CA VAL A 13 -20.59 29.21 -39.95
C VAL A 13 -19.75 29.39 -38.67
N ASN A 14 -20.23 30.13 -37.66
CA ASN A 14 -19.55 30.27 -36.36
C ASN A 14 -20.08 29.32 -35.27
N PHE A 15 -21.00 28.40 -35.61
CA PHE A 15 -21.40 27.27 -34.77
C PHE A 15 -20.76 25.96 -35.24
N THR A 16 -19.58 26.01 -35.87
CA THR A 16 -18.65 24.89 -35.67
C THR A 16 -18.29 24.93 -34.20
N SER A 17 -19.00 24.17 -33.38
CA SER A 17 -18.51 23.77 -32.06
C SER A 17 -17.04 23.45 -32.27
N ALA A 18 -16.14 24.23 -31.67
CA ALA A 18 -14.74 23.85 -31.68
C ALA A 18 -14.72 22.43 -31.11
N ASP A 19 -14.40 21.45 -31.94
CA ASP A 19 -14.47 20.05 -31.55
C ASP A 19 -13.57 19.91 -30.32
N CYS A 20 -14.22 19.69 -29.17
CA CYS A 20 -13.59 19.63 -27.86
C CYS A 20 -12.90 18.28 -27.70
N GLY A 21 -11.86 18.08 -28.51
CA GLY A 21 -11.02 16.90 -28.55
C GLY A 21 -9.59 17.18 -28.09
N PHE A 22 -8.94 16.15 -27.57
CA PHE A 22 -7.56 16.16 -27.16
C PHE A 22 -6.82 15.03 -27.86
N ASP A 23 -5.77 15.37 -28.60
CA ASP A 23 -4.80 14.35 -29.04
C ASP A 23 -3.96 13.91 -27.84
N GLU A 24 -3.48 12.68 -27.86
CA GLU A 24 -2.54 12.16 -26.88
C GLU A 24 -1.31 13.09 -26.76
N GLY A 25 -0.89 13.35 -25.52
CA GLY A 25 0.35 14.08 -25.24
C GLY A 25 0.17 15.37 -24.45
N TRP A 26 1.21 16.21 -24.51
CA TRP A 26 1.40 17.37 -23.63
C TRP A 26 0.84 18.67 -24.21
N ARG A 27 0.17 19.44 -23.37
CA ARG A 27 -0.32 20.81 -23.63
C ARG A 27 -0.10 21.68 -22.39
N PHE A 28 -0.16 22.99 -22.52
CA PHE A 28 -0.29 23.85 -21.34
C PHE A 28 -1.73 23.83 -20.84
N TYR A 29 -1.92 23.91 -19.53
CA TYR A 29 -3.23 24.13 -18.94
C TYR A 29 -3.65 25.59 -19.18
N THR A 30 -4.69 25.79 -19.99
CA THR A 30 -5.16 27.12 -20.42
C THR A 30 -6.66 27.25 -20.24
N PRO A 31 -7.23 28.47 -20.34
CA PRO A 31 -8.68 28.66 -20.36
C PRO A 31 -9.41 27.83 -21.43
N ASP A 32 -8.78 27.57 -22.58
CA ASP A 32 -9.36 26.76 -23.65
C ASP A 32 -9.44 25.28 -23.26
N VAL A 33 -8.43 24.76 -22.56
CA VAL A 33 -8.46 23.40 -22.00
C VAL A 33 -9.59 23.28 -20.98
N LEU A 34 -9.70 24.24 -20.05
CA LEU A 34 -10.78 24.24 -19.05
C LEU A 34 -12.18 24.35 -19.70
N LYS A 35 -12.33 25.23 -20.69
CA LYS A 35 -13.57 25.37 -21.46
C LYS A 35 -13.94 24.06 -22.17
N CYS A 36 -12.95 23.35 -22.71
CA CYS A 36 -13.12 22.03 -23.30
C CYS A 36 -13.60 21.01 -22.26
N LEU A 37 -12.94 20.93 -21.10
CA LEU A 37 -13.34 20.06 -19.98
C LEU A 37 -14.80 20.31 -19.53
N ARG A 38 -15.24 21.57 -19.54
CA ARG A 38 -16.59 22.01 -19.20
C ARG A 38 -17.62 21.89 -20.34
N ASN A 39 -17.24 21.35 -21.50
CA ASN A 39 -18.12 21.34 -22.68
C ASN A 39 -19.30 20.36 -22.56
N VAL A 40 -19.26 19.41 -21.62
CA VAL A 40 -20.38 18.48 -21.38
C VAL A 40 -21.32 19.08 -20.33
N PRO A 41 -22.58 19.41 -20.67
CA PRO A 41 -23.54 19.91 -19.70
C PRO A 41 -23.99 18.79 -18.76
N VAL A 42 -24.27 19.14 -17.50
CA VAL A 42 -24.87 18.21 -16.54
C VAL A 42 -26.39 18.31 -16.56
N LEU A 43 -27.07 17.17 -16.64
CA LEU A 43 -28.54 17.15 -16.63
C LEU A 43 -29.07 17.19 -15.17
N PRO A 44 -30.18 17.90 -14.88
CA PRO A 44 -30.76 17.89 -13.53
C PRO A 44 -31.07 16.48 -13.00
N PHE A 45 -31.58 15.61 -13.87
CA PHE A 45 -31.85 14.21 -13.54
C PHE A 45 -30.57 13.42 -13.23
N GLU A 46 -29.49 13.65 -13.99
CA GLU A 46 -28.18 13.04 -13.75
C GLU A 46 -27.62 13.42 -12.37
N ARG A 47 -27.74 14.69 -11.97
CA ARG A 47 -27.34 15.13 -10.62
C ARG A 47 -28.11 14.40 -9.55
N GLN A 48 -29.44 14.35 -9.70
CA GLN A 48 -30.31 13.69 -8.73
C GLN A 48 -29.98 12.21 -8.57
N VAL A 49 -29.83 11.47 -9.68
CA VAL A 49 -29.49 10.04 -9.67
C VAL A 49 -28.12 9.82 -9.04
N THR A 50 -27.10 10.56 -9.48
CA THR A 50 -25.72 10.39 -8.99
C THR A 50 -25.64 10.66 -7.50
N THR A 51 -26.18 11.78 -7.03
CA THR A 51 -26.17 12.13 -5.60
C THR A 51 -26.97 11.13 -4.77
N SER A 52 -28.13 10.67 -5.25
CA SER A 52 -28.95 9.67 -4.53
C SER A 52 -28.23 8.35 -4.37
N LEU A 53 -27.56 7.87 -5.43
CA LEU A 53 -26.77 6.63 -5.37
C LEU A 53 -25.56 6.78 -4.46
N LEU A 54 -24.84 7.90 -4.52
CA LEU A 54 -23.74 8.18 -3.58
C LEU A 54 -24.21 8.11 -2.12
N LYS A 55 -25.36 8.70 -1.80
CA LYS A 55 -25.97 8.60 -0.47
C LYS A 55 -26.33 7.15 -0.10
N GLN A 56 -26.83 6.36 -1.04
CA GLN A 56 -27.16 4.96 -0.81
C GLN A 56 -25.91 4.12 -0.50
N TYR A 57 -24.82 4.31 -1.24
CA TYR A 57 -23.55 3.63 -0.97
C TYR A 57 -22.93 4.10 0.34
N LEU A 58 -22.78 5.42 0.53
CA LEU A 58 -22.18 6.01 1.74
C LEU A 58 -23.07 5.87 2.98
N ALA A 59 -24.30 5.36 2.84
CA ALA A 59 -25.06 4.91 4.00
C ALA A 59 -24.38 3.73 4.71
N GLY A 60 -23.62 2.90 3.97
CA GLY A 60 -22.84 1.81 4.55
C GLY A 60 -21.48 2.22 5.13
N TYR A 61 -21.07 3.49 4.96
CA TYR A 61 -19.76 3.95 5.39
C TYR A 61 -19.63 3.98 6.92
N SER A 62 -18.66 3.23 7.44
CA SER A 62 -18.43 3.03 8.88
C SER A 62 -18.23 4.31 9.67
N PHE A 63 -17.77 5.39 9.04
CA PHE A 63 -17.38 6.63 9.72
C PHE A 63 -18.30 7.81 9.45
N ARG A 64 -19.43 7.62 8.77
CA ARG A 64 -20.29 8.73 8.32
C ARG A 64 -20.76 9.64 9.47
N ASP A 65 -20.95 9.10 10.66
CA ASP A 65 -21.33 9.83 11.86
C ASP A 65 -20.12 10.41 12.60
N ILE A 66 -19.01 9.68 12.68
CA ILE A 66 -17.79 10.15 13.36
C ILE A 66 -17.18 11.35 12.62
N LYS A 67 -17.23 11.35 11.28
CA LYS A 67 -16.74 12.48 10.47
C LYS A 67 -17.50 13.78 10.73
N LEU A 68 -18.67 13.73 11.38
CA LEU A 68 -19.35 14.94 11.83
C LEU A 68 -18.59 15.64 12.96
N ASN A 69 -17.95 14.91 13.86
CA ASN A 69 -17.11 15.49 14.91
C ASN A 69 -15.91 14.55 15.12
N PRO A 70 -14.97 14.54 14.18
CA PRO A 70 -13.83 13.64 14.27
C PRO A 70 -12.98 14.00 15.49
N PRO A 71 -12.26 13.04 16.07
CA PRO A 71 -11.28 13.36 17.10
C PRO A 71 -10.16 14.24 16.52
N ASP A 72 -9.54 15.01 17.41
CA ASP A 72 -8.48 15.98 17.11
C ASP A 72 -8.95 17.13 16.17
N ASP A 73 -8.02 17.96 15.68
CA ASP A 73 -8.31 19.13 14.84
C ASP A 73 -8.69 18.78 13.38
N GLN A 74 -9.36 17.64 13.18
CA GLN A 74 -9.78 17.18 11.86
C GLN A 74 -11.03 17.94 11.38
N ILE A 75 -11.17 18.05 10.06
CA ILE A 75 -12.29 18.75 9.44
C ILE A 75 -13.59 17.97 9.68
N SER A 76 -14.56 18.66 10.29
CA SER A 76 -15.94 18.17 10.44
C SER A 76 -16.67 18.19 9.10
N ILE A 77 -17.30 17.06 8.74
CA ILE A 77 -17.99 16.89 7.46
C ILE A 77 -19.29 16.13 7.67
N ASN A 78 -20.41 16.80 7.37
CA ASN A 78 -21.70 16.14 7.14
C ASN A 78 -21.85 15.79 5.65
N ILE A 79 -21.42 14.57 5.29
CA ILE A 79 -21.34 14.13 3.89
C ILE A 79 -22.69 14.27 3.17
N PHE A 80 -23.80 13.93 3.83
CA PHE A 80 -25.11 13.94 3.19
C PHE A 80 -25.65 15.35 2.98
N GLU A 81 -25.35 16.26 3.90
CA GLU A 81 -25.69 17.68 3.76
C GLU A 81 -24.88 18.34 2.64
N HIS A 82 -23.57 18.07 2.56
CA HIS A 82 -22.76 18.55 1.43
C HIS A 82 -23.23 17.99 0.09
N LEU A 83 -23.63 16.72 0.04
CA LEU A 83 -24.21 16.12 -1.16
C LEU A 83 -25.56 16.77 -1.55
N ASP A 84 -26.39 17.18 -0.58
CA ASP A 84 -27.59 17.97 -0.85
C ASP A 84 -27.26 19.38 -1.35
N GLN A 85 -26.24 20.03 -0.78
CA GLN A 85 -25.78 21.33 -1.25
C GLN A 85 -25.29 21.23 -2.70
N ILE A 86 -24.51 20.21 -3.05
CA ILE A 86 -24.05 19.96 -4.42
C ILE A 86 -25.24 19.73 -5.37
N LEU A 87 -26.25 18.97 -4.95
CA LEU A 87 -27.45 18.72 -5.75
C LEU A 87 -28.22 20.02 -6.04
N ASN A 88 -28.32 20.90 -5.04
CA ASN A 88 -29.05 22.16 -5.14
C ASN A 88 -28.25 23.29 -5.80
N PHE A 89 -26.91 23.19 -5.84
CA PHE A 89 -26.06 24.17 -6.48
C PHE A 89 -26.24 24.14 -8.01
N PRO A 90 -26.42 25.29 -8.69
CA PRO A 90 -26.56 25.33 -10.14
C PRO A 90 -25.21 25.07 -10.83
N HIS A 91 -25.02 23.84 -11.29
CA HIS A 91 -23.83 23.46 -12.07
C HIS A 91 -24.05 23.69 -13.55
N GLU A 92 -23.13 24.41 -14.20
CA GLU A 92 -23.18 24.64 -15.65
C GLU A 92 -22.63 23.44 -16.45
N SER A 93 -21.71 22.68 -15.88
CA SER A 93 -21.01 21.57 -16.54
C SER A 93 -20.97 20.31 -15.68
N LEU A 94 -20.81 19.16 -16.36
CA LEU A 94 -20.58 17.86 -15.74
C LEU A 94 -19.26 17.81 -14.97
N PHE A 95 -18.25 18.51 -15.48
CA PHE A 95 -16.95 18.61 -14.86
C PHE A 95 -17.03 19.26 -13.47
N ASP A 96 -17.67 20.43 -13.36
CA ASP A 96 -17.80 21.14 -12.07
C ASP A 96 -18.64 20.34 -11.06
N PHE A 97 -19.73 19.70 -11.51
CA PHE A 97 -20.54 18.85 -10.65
C PHE A 97 -19.72 17.72 -10.02
N TYR A 98 -18.90 17.03 -10.81
CA TYR A 98 -18.07 15.94 -10.31
C TYR A 98 -16.87 16.43 -9.49
N GLN A 99 -16.27 17.57 -9.82
CA GLN A 99 -15.20 18.16 -9.01
C GLN A 99 -15.67 18.46 -7.58
N ASN A 100 -16.89 18.99 -7.41
CA ASN A 100 -17.43 19.23 -6.08
C ASN A 100 -17.69 17.92 -5.31
N ILE A 101 -18.10 16.84 -5.99
CA ILE A 101 -18.22 15.52 -5.35
C ILE A 101 -16.84 15.01 -4.93
N THR A 102 -15.84 15.07 -5.82
CA THR A 102 -14.46 14.68 -5.53
C THR A 102 -13.91 15.45 -4.33
N GLN A 103 -14.14 16.76 -4.24
CA GLN A 103 -13.72 17.57 -3.10
C GLN A 103 -14.30 17.04 -1.78
N VAL A 104 -15.61 16.81 -1.72
CA VAL A 104 -16.27 16.29 -0.51
C VAL A 104 -15.72 14.92 -0.13
N ILE A 105 -15.51 14.03 -1.10
CA ILE A 105 -14.97 12.70 -0.82
C ILE A 105 -13.50 12.76 -0.38
N ASN A 106 -12.66 13.56 -1.02
CA ASN A 106 -11.25 13.69 -0.66
C ASN A 106 -11.06 14.29 0.73
N SER A 107 -11.92 15.24 1.12
CA SER A 107 -11.90 15.85 2.46
C SER A 107 -12.21 14.87 3.59
N LEU A 108 -12.69 13.65 3.28
CA LEU A 108 -12.81 12.58 4.27
C LEU A 108 -11.46 12.04 4.73
N HIS A 109 -10.39 12.23 3.95
CA HIS A 109 -9.03 11.76 4.26
C HIS A 109 -9.00 10.28 4.68
N CYS A 110 -9.74 9.43 3.97
CA CYS A 110 -9.84 8.00 4.23
C CYS A 110 -9.35 7.23 3.00
N ALA A 111 -8.27 6.44 3.16
CA ALA A 111 -7.64 5.71 2.05
C ALA A 111 -8.61 4.84 1.26
N HIS A 112 -9.60 4.27 1.95
CA HIS A 112 -10.55 3.34 1.35
C HIS A 112 -11.76 4.03 0.76
N THR A 113 -11.99 5.31 1.08
CA THR A 113 -13.14 6.06 0.58
C THR A 113 -12.71 6.94 -0.57
N SER A 114 -12.93 6.47 -1.79
CA SER A 114 -12.47 7.15 -2.99
C SER A 114 -13.58 7.23 -4.03
N PHE A 115 -13.63 8.36 -4.74
CA PHE A 115 -14.55 8.58 -5.85
C PHE A 115 -13.76 8.82 -7.13
N SER A 116 -14.10 8.10 -8.20
CA SER A 116 -13.45 8.28 -9.50
C SER A 116 -14.46 8.66 -10.57
N VAL A 117 -14.20 9.80 -11.20
CA VAL A 117 -15.02 10.34 -12.28
C VAL A 117 -14.71 9.61 -13.59
N PRO A 118 -15.70 9.04 -14.30
CA PRO A 118 -15.43 8.20 -15.47
C PRO A 118 -14.87 8.99 -16.65
N CYS A 119 -15.38 10.20 -16.87
CA CYS A 119 -15.08 11.04 -18.03
C CYS A 119 -13.63 11.52 -18.12
N PHE A 120 -12.94 11.57 -16.97
CA PHE A 120 -11.67 12.31 -16.84
C PHE A 120 -10.50 11.43 -16.40
N ARG A 121 -10.63 10.10 -16.56
CA ARG A 121 -9.60 9.13 -16.19
C ARG A 121 -8.29 9.32 -16.95
N ASP A 122 -8.37 9.78 -18.19
CA ASP A 122 -7.20 9.89 -19.08
C ASP A 122 -6.54 11.28 -19.03
N PHE A 123 -6.99 12.18 -18.16
CA PHE A 123 -6.45 13.53 -18.05
C PHE A 123 -5.63 13.72 -16.79
N TYR A 124 -4.48 14.35 -16.95
CA TYR A 124 -3.57 14.70 -15.86
C TYR A 124 -3.16 16.16 -15.93
N ILE A 125 -3.01 16.78 -14.75
CA ILE A 125 -2.31 18.05 -14.57
C ILE A 125 -0.97 17.78 -13.89
N TYR A 126 0.10 18.34 -14.43
CA TYR A 126 1.44 18.20 -13.89
C TYR A 126 2.06 19.54 -13.49
N VAL A 127 2.83 19.48 -12.42
CA VAL A 127 3.78 20.53 -12.04
C VAL A 127 5.07 20.35 -12.86
N PRO A 128 5.61 21.41 -13.51
CA PRO A 128 6.75 21.23 -14.43
C PRO A 128 8.07 20.80 -13.79
N TYR A 129 8.25 21.10 -12.50
CA TYR A 129 9.44 20.77 -11.71
C TYR A 129 9.02 19.99 -10.47
N THR A 130 9.88 19.11 -10.00
CA THR A 130 9.70 18.39 -8.73
C THR A 130 10.61 18.99 -7.67
N PHE A 131 10.31 18.76 -6.39
CA PHE A 131 11.14 19.26 -5.30
C PHE A 131 11.86 18.12 -4.60
N GLN A 132 13.18 18.26 -4.49
CA GLN A 132 14.02 17.41 -3.66
C GLN A 132 14.26 18.08 -2.31
N ILE A 133 13.80 17.47 -1.23
CA ILE A 133 14.05 17.96 0.14
C ILE A 133 15.29 17.27 0.69
N VAL A 134 16.27 18.08 1.11
CA VAL A 134 17.51 17.60 1.72
C VAL A 134 17.70 18.26 3.08
N LYS A 135 18.00 17.45 4.10
CA LYS A 135 18.39 17.94 5.41
C LYS A 135 19.86 18.37 5.40
N GLU A 136 20.11 19.64 5.70
CA GLU A 136 21.46 20.16 5.89
C GLU A 136 22.08 19.59 7.17
N GLN A 137 23.28 19.00 7.08
CA GLN A 137 23.92 18.31 8.21
C GLN A 137 24.25 19.25 9.39
N GLU A 138 24.68 20.49 9.09
CA GLU A 138 25.15 21.42 10.13
C GLU A 138 23.99 22.08 10.89
N SER A 139 22.97 22.54 10.17
CA SER A 139 21.85 23.27 10.77
C SER A 139 20.66 22.37 11.13
N GLY A 140 20.60 21.16 10.54
CA GLY A 140 19.42 20.30 10.58
C GLY A 140 18.23 20.84 9.79
N ARG A 141 18.38 21.98 9.08
CA ARG A 141 17.31 22.62 8.32
C ARG A 141 17.10 21.92 6.98
N HIS A 142 15.86 21.92 6.51
CA HIS A 142 15.53 21.48 5.16
C HIS A 142 15.86 22.54 4.10
N ILE A 143 16.51 22.08 3.05
CA ILE A 143 16.79 22.84 1.83
C ILE A 143 16.10 22.11 0.69
N VAL A 144 15.37 22.88 -0.12
CA VAL A 144 14.59 22.34 -1.21
C VAL A 144 15.24 22.70 -2.54
N PHE A 145 15.55 21.70 -3.35
CA PHE A 145 16.11 21.86 -4.69
C PHE A 145 15.07 21.50 -5.74
N ALA A 146 15.01 22.24 -6.84
CA ALA A 146 14.20 21.79 -7.97
C ALA A 146 14.90 20.66 -8.74
N LYS A 147 14.11 19.68 -9.18
CA LYS A 147 14.54 18.55 -10.00
C LYS A 147 13.68 18.43 -11.25
N GLU A 148 14.20 17.64 -12.18
CA GLU A 148 13.46 17.23 -13.35
C GLU A 148 12.23 16.43 -12.93
N GLY A 149 11.07 16.83 -13.45
CA GLY A 149 9.79 16.19 -13.18
C GLY A 149 9.33 15.31 -14.34
N VAL A 150 8.04 15.37 -14.63
CA VAL A 150 7.44 14.59 -15.72
C VAL A 150 7.65 15.22 -17.11
N LEU A 151 8.21 16.43 -17.17
CA LEU A 151 8.67 17.02 -18.42
C LEU A 151 10.19 16.81 -18.52
N VAL A 152 10.67 16.22 -19.63
CA VAL A 152 12.12 16.08 -19.85
C VAL A 152 12.72 17.46 -20.13
N ASN A 153 13.83 17.81 -19.47
CA ASN A 153 14.56 19.07 -19.63
C ASN A 153 13.65 20.33 -19.56
N PRO A 154 12.90 20.55 -18.47
CA PRO A 154 11.96 21.67 -18.36
C PRO A 154 12.65 23.03 -18.55
N ASP A 155 13.90 23.16 -18.10
CA ASP A 155 14.73 24.35 -18.27
C ASP A 155 14.92 24.74 -19.75
N PHE A 156 15.09 23.76 -20.64
CA PHE A 156 15.16 24.02 -22.08
C PHE A 156 13.81 24.51 -22.63
N HIS A 157 12.71 23.91 -22.18
CA HIS A 157 11.37 24.26 -22.62
C HIS A 157 10.96 25.68 -22.21
N TYR A 158 11.32 26.11 -21.00
CA TYR A 158 10.99 27.44 -20.48
C TYR A 158 12.09 28.48 -20.69
N ASN A 159 13.27 28.07 -21.18
CA ASN A 159 14.47 28.90 -21.25
C ASN A 159 14.83 29.48 -19.86
N LEU A 160 14.87 28.60 -18.87
CA LEU A 160 15.17 28.88 -17.45
C LEU A 160 16.36 28.01 -17.00
N ASN A 161 16.85 28.26 -15.78
CA ASN A 161 17.90 27.46 -15.13
C ASN A 161 17.48 27.17 -13.69
N ILE A 162 16.43 26.37 -13.53
CA ILE A 162 15.80 26.07 -12.24
C ILE A 162 16.28 24.72 -11.70
N ILE A 163 16.64 23.76 -12.55
CA ILE A 163 17.12 22.45 -12.07
C ILE A 163 18.35 22.65 -11.18
N ASP A 164 18.39 21.93 -10.06
CA ASP A 164 19.40 22.03 -9.01
C ASP A 164 19.48 23.38 -8.27
N SER A 165 18.56 24.31 -8.56
CA SER A 165 18.45 25.59 -7.85
C SER A 165 17.69 25.44 -6.54
N VAL A 166 18.04 26.26 -5.54
CA VAL A 166 17.35 26.27 -4.24
C VAL A 166 16.03 27.02 -4.37
N ILE A 167 14.92 26.35 -4.06
CA ILE A 167 13.57 26.93 -4.08
C ILE A 167 13.26 27.52 -2.71
N LYS A 168 13.01 28.83 -2.67
CA LYS A 168 12.67 29.56 -1.45
C LYS A 168 11.17 29.61 -1.20
N TYR A 169 10.40 29.95 -2.23
CA TYR A 169 8.95 30.12 -2.13
C TYR A 169 8.25 29.67 -3.40
N VAL A 170 6.99 29.28 -3.24
CA VAL A 170 6.05 28.89 -4.29
C VAL A 170 4.76 29.67 -4.07
N ASN A 171 4.23 30.31 -5.10
CA ASN A 171 2.86 30.83 -5.11
C ASN A 171 1.96 29.90 -5.94
N VAL A 172 1.05 29.18 -5.28
CA VAL A 172 0.18 28.17 -5.92
C VAL A 172 -0.94 28.78 -6.77
N PHE A 173 -1.25 30.06 -6.57
CA PHE A 173 -2.22 30.82 -7.36
C PHE A 173 -1.59 31.54 -8.58
N GLY A 174 -0.27 31.44 -8.76
CA GLY A 174 0.42 32.04 -9.90
C GLY A 174 0.62 33.56 -9.80
N ASN A 175 0.38 34.14 -8.62
CA ASN A 175 0.68 35.55 -8.33
C ASN A 175 2.20 35.76 -8.18
N ALA A 176 2.66 37.01 -8.22
CA ALA A 176 4.05 37.31 -7.86
C ALA A 176 4.34 36.87 -6.41
N ILE A 177 5.58 36.58 -6.06
CA ILE A 177 5.91 36.10 -4.71
C ILE A 177 5.71 37.20 -3.66
N PHE A 178 6.11 38.42 -4.03
CA PHE A 178 5.93 39.61 -3.18
C PHE A 178 4.92 40.57 -3.80
N ASN A 179 4.12 41.23 -2.95
CA ASN A 179 3.24 42.33 -3.34
C ASN A 179 4.01 43.65 -3.52
N ASP A 180 3.30 44.72 -3.86
CA ASP A 180 3.89 46.06 -4.04
C ASP A 180 4.51 46.64 -2.74
N GLN A 181 4.15 46.08 -1.57
CA GLN A 181 4.68 46.42 -0.25
C GLN A 181 5.86 45.54 0.17
N ASN A 182 6.32 44.63 -0.70
CA ASN A 182 7.39 43.66 -0.42
C ASN A 182 7.04 42.66 0.71
N GLU A 183 5.77 42.34 0.85
CA GLU A 183 5.24 41.28 1.72
C GLU A 183 4.86 40.07 0.86
N LEU A 184 4.82 38.87 1.44
CA LEU A 184 4.41 37.66 0.70
C LEU A 184 2.96 37.80 0.22
N ASN A 185 2.71 37.53 -1.06
CA ASN A 185 1.35 37.50 -1.60
C ASN A 185 0.56 36.30 -1.06
N GLU A 186 -0.77 36.41 -1.08
CA GLU A 186 -1.66 35.29 -0.80
C GLU A 186 -1.34 34.07 -1.69
N GLY A 187 -1.36 32.88 -1.08
CA GLY A 187 -1.00 31.63 -1.73
C GLY A 187 0.52 31.40 -1.86
N THR A 188 1.36 32.28 -1.28
CA THR A 188 2.81 32.13 -1.24
C THR A 188 3.24 31.38 0.01
N TYR A 189 3.95 30.27 -0.19
CA TYR A 189 4.42 29.38 0.87
C TYR A 189 5.85 28.93 0.59
N THR A 190 6.55 28.41 1.60
CA THR A 190 7.71 27.56 1.34
C THR A 190 7.29 26.29 0.57
N PRO A 191 8.20 25.60 -0.13
CA PRO A 191 7.82 24.39 -0.87
C PRO A 191 7.19 23.31 0.01
N GLU A 192 7.71 23.10 1.22
CA GLU A 192 7.17 22.14 2.19
C GLU A 192 5.76 22.53 2.64
N GLU A 193 5.54 23.80 3.01
CA GLU A 193 4.20 24.31 3.35
C GLU A 193 3.22 24.17 2.18
N ALA A 194 3.66 24.41 0.93
CA ALA A 194 2.81 24.26 -0.25
C ALA A 194 2.38 22.80 -0.45
N ILE A 195 3.29 21.84 -0.24
CA ILE A 195 2.99 20.40 -0.32
C ILE A 195 2.03 20.00 0.81
N VAL A 196 2.30 20.42 2.06
CA VAL A 196 1.43 20.10 3.21
C VAL A 196 0.02 20.68 3.04
N ARG A 197 -0.10 21.92 2.53
CA ARG A 197 -1.41 22.51 2.25
C ARG A 197 -2.17 21.74 1.18
N TRP A 198 -1.51 21.42 0.06
CA TRP A 198 -2.10 20.53 -0.95
C TRP A 198 -2.52 19.19 -0.34
N ALA A 199 -1.65 18.57 0.46
CA ALA A 199 -1.94 17.29 1.11
C ALA A 199 -3.19 17.36 2.01
N ASN A 200 -3.34 18.44 2.77
CA ASN A 200 -4.49 18.65 3.65
C ASN A 200 -5.78 19.05 2.93
N GLU A 201 -5.69 19.69 1.77
CA GLU A 201 -6.87 20.14 1.03
C GLU A 201 -7.37 19.08 0.04
N GLU A 202 -6.46 18.28 -0.53
CA GLU A 202 -6.74 17.53 -1.76
C GLU A 202 -6.46 16.03 -1.64
N ASP A 203 -5.62 15.61 -0.70
CA ASP A 203 -5.16 14.23 -0.62
C ASP A 203 -6.08 13.37 0.27
N TYR A 204 -6.66 12.34 -0.33
CA TYR A 204 -7.66 11.50 0.33
C TYR A 204 -7.05 10.36 1.16
N ILE A 205 -5.73 10.14 1.08
CA ILE A 205 -5.14 8.85 1.45
C ILE A 205 -5.11 8.53 2.96
N SER A 206 -5.20 9.50 3.87
CA SER A 206 -4.99 9.20 5.30
C SER A 206 -5.39 10.35 6.23
N LEU A 207 -5.83 10.05 7.45
CA LEU A 207 -6.02 11.04 8.52
C LEU A 207 -4.72 11.54 9.16
N ASN A 208 -3.67 10.72 9.13
CA ASN A 208 -2.34 11.14 9.56
C ASN A 208 -1.76 12.16 8.56
N PRO A 209 -1.45 13.41 8.99
CA PRO A 209 -0.93 14.45 8.10
C PRO A 209 0.44 14.13 7.51
N TYR A 210 1.30 13.38 8.23
CA TYR A 210 2.58 12.93 7.68
C TYR A 210 2.35 12.03 6.47
N ALA A 211 1.45 11.05 6.56
CA ALA A 211 1.15 10.17 5.45
C ALA A 211 0.58 10.88 4.22
N ARG A 212 -0.29 11.89 4.43
CA ARG A 212 -0.78 12.73 3.32
C ARG A 212 0.35 13.52 2.69
N GLU A 213 1.21 14.13 3.49
CA GLU A 213 2.37 14.85 2.96
C GLU A 213 3.31 13.92 2.19
N GLU A 214 3.63 12.74 2.72
CA GLU A 214 4.46 11.73 2.05
C GLU A 214 3.87 11.33 0.69
N HIS A 215 2.57 11.08 0.61
CA HIS A 215 1.89 10.77 -0.65
C HIS A 215 1.86 11.96 -1.62
N ALA A 216 1.61 13.18 -1.12
CA ALA A 216 1.67 14.40 -1.91
C ALA A 216 3.06 14.65 -2.49
N ARG A 217 4.11 14.49 -1.68
CA ARG A 217 5.50 14.72 -2.07
C ARG A 217 6.05 13.63 -2.99
N SER A 218 5.67 12.38 -2.77
CA SER A 218 6.09 11.29 -3.66
C SER A 218 5.35 11.33 -5.00
N TYR A 219 4.12 11.86 -5.04
CA TYR A 219 3.28 11.81 -6.23
C TYR A 219 2.24 12.94 -6.37
N SER A 220 1.24 13.02 -5.49
CA SER A 220 -0.05 13.68 -5.80
C SER A 220 0.03 15.20 -6.01
N PHE A 221 1.03 15.87 -5.44
CA PHE A 221 1.27 17.30 -5.67
C PHE A 221 1.70 17.59 -7.11
N TYR A 222 2.49 16.68 -7.69
CA TYR A 222 3.15 16.84 -8.99
C TYR A 222 2.38 16.22 -10.15
N ALA A 223 1.60 15.16 -9.90
CA ALA A 223 0.83 14.42 -10.90
C ALA A 223 -0.62 14.24 -10.45
N ARG A 224 -1.51 15.04 -11.02
CA ARG A 224 -2.92 15.17 -10.58
C ARG A 224 -3.84 14.55 -11.61
N GLN A 225 -4.34 13.36 -11.35
CA GLN A 225 -5.32 12.72 -12.24
C GLN A 225 -6.69 13.37 -12.06
N LEU A 226 -7.28 13.92 -13.11
CA LEU A 226 -8.54 14.68 -13.01
C LEU A 226 -9.77 13.83 -12.65
N SER A 227 -9.64 12.51 -12.66
CA SER A 227 -10.68 11.63 -12.14
C SER A 227 -10.76 11.60 -10.62
N ARG A 228 -9.73 12.09 -9.89
CA ARG A 228 -9.63 12.04 -8.42
C ARG A 228 -9.04 13.28 -7.75
N SER A 229 -8.41 14.15 -8.52
CA SER A 229 -7.82 15.39 -8.01
C SER A 229 -8.61 16.59 -8.50
N LEU A 230 -8.61 17.66 -7.71
CA LEU A 230 -9.13 18.94 -8.16
C LEU A 230 -8.16 19.61 -9.13
N ILE A 231 -8.70 20.36 -10.08
CA ILE A 231 -7.89 21.24 -10.93
C ILE A 231 -7.30 22.39 -10.12
N PRO A 232 -6.08 22.85 -10.43
CA PRO A 232 -5.55 24.06 -9.80
C PRO A 232 -6.46 25.27 -10.06
N LYS A 233 -6.62 26.13 -9.05
CA LYS A 233 -7.40 27.39 -9.13
C LYS A 233 -6.81 28.39 -10.15
N SER A 234 -5.55 28.22 -10.54
CA SER A 234 -4.84 29.05 -11.52
C SER A 234 -4.30 28.22 -12.70
N TYR A 235 -3.89 28.90 -13.77
CA TYR A 235 -3.27 28.24 -14.95
C TYR A 235 -1.75 28.07 -14.82
N GLN A 236 -1.15 28.70 -13.81
CA GLN A 236 0.29 28.73 -13.58
C GLN A 236 0.60 28.83 -12.09
N MET A 237 1.82 28.45 -11.72
CA MET A 237 2.41 28.71 -10.41
C MET A 237 3.59 29.67 -10.55
N THR A 238 3.99 30.31 -9.46
CA THR A 238 5.20 31.15 -9.44
C THR A 238 6.19 30.55 -8.47
N ILE A 239 7.48 30.54 -8.82
CA ILE A 239 8.56 30.10 -7.93
C ILE A 239 9.59 31.20 -7.72
N LEU A 240 10.06 31.36 -6.49
CA LEU A 240 11.27 32.12 -6.15
C LEU A 240 12.41 31.13 -5.92
N TYR A 241 13.50 31.27 -6.66
CA TYR A 241 14.64 30.36 -6.58
C TYR A 241 15.97 31.10 -6.60
N VAL A 242 17.00 30.48 -6.02
CA VAL A 242 18.40 30.92 -6.13
C VAL A 242 19.04 30.09 -7.23
N ASP A 243 19.31 30.73 -8.36
CA ASP A 243 19.86 30.08 -9.55
C ASP A 243 21.21 29.40 -9.23
N ALA A 244 21.30 28.11 -9.52
CA ALA A 244 22.47 27.29 -9.20
C ALA A 244 23.78 27.75 -9.86
N LYS A 245 23.71 28.56 -10.92
CA LYS A 245 24.89 28.98 -11.70
C LYS A 245 25.44 30.33 -11.28
N ASP A 246 24.57 31.30 -11.02
CA ASP A 246 24.99 32.66 -10.68
C ASP A 246 24.68 33.06 -9.23
N GLU A 247 24.00 32.19 -8.46
CA GLU A 247 23.61 32.41 -7.07
C GLU A 247 22.70 33.64 -6.87
N ILE A 248 22.02 34.06 -7.94
CA ILE A 248 21.10 35.20 -7.90
C ILE A 248 19.68 34.70 -7.68
N GLU A 249 18.94 35.40 -6.83
CA GLU A 249 17.52 35.16 -6.62
C GLU A 249 16.70 35.61 -7.84
N LYS A 250 15.90 34.70 -8.39
CA LYS A 250 15.08 34.90 -9.58
C LYS A 250 13.66 34.40 -9.31
N GLN A 251 12.71 34.97 -10.04
CA GLN A 251 11.31 34.57 -10.01
C GLN A 251 10.91 34.05 -11.38
N ALA A 252 10.23 32.90 -11.43
CA ALA A 252 9.70 32.32 -12.66
C ALA A 252 8.19 32.06 -12.53
N PHE A 253 7.47 32.31 -13.62
CA PHE A 253 6.05 31.98 -13.78
C PHE A 253 5.95 30.74 -14.67
N LEU A 254 5.38 29.67 -14.13
CA LEU A 254 5.42 28.35 -14.70
C LEU A 254 3.99 27.87 -14.97
N PRO A 255 3.57 27.73 -16.25
CA PRO A 255 2.26 27.18 -16.55
C PRO A 255 2.18 25.72 -16.10
N TYR A 256 1.02 25.31 -15.57
CA TYR A 256 0.77 23.90 -15.35
C TYR A 256 0.71 23.16 -16.69
N LEU A 257 1.13 21.90 -16.70
CA LEU A 257 1.07 21.05 -17.88
C LEU A 257 -0.22 20.22 -17.82
N PHE A 258 -0.90 20.11 -18.94
CA PHE A 258 -2.04 19.21 -19.13
C PHE A 258 -1.62 18.07 -20.07
N ARG A 259 -1.99 16.84 -19.73
CA ARG A 259 -1.74 15.67 -20.56
C ARG A 259 -3.00 14.86 -20.77
N SER A 260 -3.26 14.49 -22.02
CA SER A 260 -4.18 13.41 -22.38
C SER A 260 -3.38 12.12 -22.55
N MET A 261 -3.79 11.04 -21.89
CA MET A 261 -3.15 9.72 -22.00
C MET A 261 -3.61 8.94 -23.23
N SER A 262 -4.69 9.36 -23.88
CA SER A 262 -5.19 8.78 -25.12
C SER A 262 -5.71 9.86 -26.07
N ASP A 263 -5.91 9.52 -27.33
CA ASP A 263 -6.63 10.36 -28.29
C ASP A 263 -8.12 10.39 -27.92
N ILE A 264 -8.64 11.56 -27.59
CA ILE A 264 -10.02 11.79 -27.16
C ILE A 264 -10.70 12.68 -28.21
N PRO A 265 -11.48 12.11 -29.13
CA PRO A 265 -12.16 12.89 -30.18
C PRO A 265 -13.16 13.89 -29.61
N SER A 266 -13.82 13.52 -28.51
CA SER A 266 -14.72 14.39 -27.75
C SER A 266 -14.83 13.90 -26.32
N ILE A 267 -14.92 14.82 -25.35
CA ILE A 267 -15.18 14.44 -23.95
C ILE A 267 -16.51 13.69 -23.81
N GLU A 268 -17.52 14.06 -24.58
CA GLU A 268 -18.83 13.40 -24.57
C GLU A 268 -18.73 11.89 -24.87
N SER A 269 -17.82 11.49 -25.78
CA SER A 269 -17.61 10.07 -26.11
C SER A 269 -17.02 9.23 -24.97
N TYR A 270 -16.30 9.87 -24.03
CA TYR A 270 -15.76 9.24 -22.81
C TYR A 270 -16.75 9.33 -21.63
N CYS A 271 -17.74 10.21 -21.72
CA CYS A 271 -18.83 10.35 -20.76
C CYS A 271 -20.05 9.48 -21.11
N GLN A 272 -19.84 8.18 -21.33
CA GLN A 272 -20.93 7.29 -21.73
C GLN A 272 -22.03 7.23 -20.66
N ILE A 273 -23.28 7.45 -21.07
CA ILE A 273 -24.46 7.24 -20.22
C ILE A 273 -24.67 5.74 -20.08
N ASP A 274 -24.98 5.28 -18.87
CA ASP A 274 -25.32 3.88 -18.63
C ASP A 274 -26.59 3.49 -19.42
N GLU A 275 -26.58 2.29 -20.01
CA GLU A 275 -27.61 1.84 -20.95
C GLU A 275 -29.02 1.87 -20.34
N GLN A 276 -29.14 1.72 -19.03
CA GLN A 276 -30.44 1.80 -18.35
C GLN A 276 -31.11 3.18 -18.49
N TYR A 277 -30.33 4.26 -18.62
CA TYR A 277 -30.82 5.64 -18.70
C TYR A 277 -30.93 6.15 -20.14
N LEU A 278 -30.52 5.36 -21.15
CA LEU A 278 -30.62 5.73 -22.57
C LEU A 278 -32.06 5.68 -23.13
N GLN A 279 -33.09 5.47 -22.29
CA GLN A 279 -34.45 5.29 -22.75
C GLN A 279 -35.10 6.60 -23.25
N GLN A 280 -35.31 6.64 -24.57
CA GLN A 280 -36.30 7.49 -25.23
C GLN A 280 -37.74 7.09 -24.80
N PRO A 281 -38.73 8.01 -24.90
CA PRO A 281 -40.01 7.92 -24.17
C PRO A 281 -40.97 6.76 -24.49
N ASP A 282 -40.70 5.85 -25.43
CA ASP A 282 -41.76 5.00 -26.00
C ASP A 282 -41.51 3.48 -26.08
N ASN A 283 -40.48 2.89 -25.45
CA ASN A 283 -40.24 1.45 -25.66
C ASN A 283 -39.98 0.59 -24.42
N ILE A 284 -40.97 -0.29 -24.18
CA ILE A 284 -41.02 -1.50 -23.34
C ILE A 284 -39.93 -2.54 -23.69
N HIS A 285 -38.96 -2.21 -24.56
CA HIS A 285 -38.01 -3.16 -25.14
C HIS A 285 -36.72 -3.39 -24.34
N ASN A 286 -36.32 -2.51 -23.41
CA ASN A 286 -35.09 -2.74 -22.62
C ASN A 286 -35.22 -3.87 -21.58
N THR A 287 -36.44 -4.27 -21.22
CA THR A 287 -36.65 -5.46 -20.37
C THR A 287 -36.42 -6.79 -21.12
N ILE A 288 -36.24 -6.77 -22.45
CA ILE A 288 -36.13 -7.99 -23.27
C ILE A 288 -34.66 -8.42 -23.46
N HIS A 289 -33.71 -7.48 -23.56
CA HIS A 289 -32.31 -7.82 -23.84
C HIS A 289 -31.65 -8.59 -22.67
N ASN A 290 -31.90 -8.13 -21.43
CA ASN A 290 -31.46 -8.86 -20.23
C ASN A 290 -32.14 -10.23 -20.09
N LYS A 291 -33.40 -10.36 -20.51
CA LYS A 291 -34.09 -11.65 -20.49
C LYS A 291 -33.46 -12.65 -21.46
N SER A 292 -33.05 -12.25 -22.66
CA SER A 292 -32.48 -13.19 -23.64
C SER A 292 -31.14 -13.78 -23.24
N GLU A 293 -30.26 -12.98 -22.63
CA GLU A 293 -28.93 -13.44 -22.20
C GLU A 293 -29.03 -14.35 -20.95
N VAL A 294 -29.90 -13.97 -20.00
CA VAL A 294 -30.26 -14.81 -18.85
C VAL A 294 -30.94 -16.11 -19.31
N GLN A 295 -31.78 -16.09 -20.36
CA GLN A 295 -32.41 -17.29 -20.91
C GLN A 295 -31.38 -18.21 -21.59
N LEU A 296 -30.41 -17.65 -22.33
CA LEU A 296 -29.33 -18.40 -22.97
C LEU A 296 -28.46 -19.10 -21.92
N MET A 297 -28.09 -18.39 -20.85
CA MET A 297 -27.34 -18.92 -19.72
C MET A 297 -28.11 -19.99 -18.94
N LYS A 298 -29.43 -19.81 -18.74
CA LYS A 298 -30.30 -20.83 -18.14
C LYS A 298 -30.36 -22.11 -18.97
N ASN A 299 -30.44 -21.99 -20.30
CA ASN A 299 -30.53 -23.14 -21.19
C ASN A 299 -29.24 -23.97 -21.21
N MET A 300 -28.07 -23.37 -21.00
CA MET A 300 -26.80 -24.09 -20.87
C MET A 300 -26.72 -24.94 -19.58
N ARG A 301 -27.55 -24.67 -18.56
CA ARG A 301 -27.51 -25.35 -17.26
C ARG A 301 -28.44 -26.56 -17.12
N VAL A 302 -29.42 -26.74 -18.01
CA VAL A 302 -30.47 -27.76 -17.85
C VAL A 302 -29.96 -29.22 -17.88
N ASN A 303 -28.70 -29.46 -18.26
CA ASN A 303 -28.20 -30.82 -18.53
C ASN A 303 -27.23 -31.43 -17.50
N GLN A 304 -27.09 -30.91 -16.29
CA GLN A 304 -26.30 -31.60 -15.24
C GLN A 304 -26.97 -31.59 -13.86
N PRO A 305 -27.41 -32.75 -13.33
CA PRO A 305 -27.81 -32.86 -11.93
C PRO A 305 -26.54 -32.91 -11.07
N LYS A 306 -25.90 -31.76 -10.85
CA LYS A 306 -24.87 -31.64 -9.81
C LYS A 306 -25.53 -31.59 -8.44
N LEU A 307 -24.95 -32.32 -7.49
CA LEU A 307 -25.37 -32.35 -6.09
C LEU A 307 -25.38 -30.91 -5.53
N ARG A 308 -26.35 -30.55 -4.68
CA ARG A 308 -26.49 -29.18 -4.11
C ARG A 308 -25.14 -28.64 -3.59
N ASN A 309 -24.36 -29.50 -2.93
CA ASN A 309 -23.06 -29.15 -2.35
C ASN A 309 -22.02 -28.77 -3.41
N GLU A 310 -22.01 -29.41 -4.59
CA GLU A 310 -21.07 -29.03 -5.67
C GLU A 310 -21.43 -27.68 -6.29
N ARG A 311 -22.73 -27.36 -6.36
CA ARG A 311 -23.20 -26.05 -6.82
C ARG A 311 -22.80 -24.95 -5.85
N ILE A 312 -22.98 -25.18 -4.54
CA ILE A 312 -22.54 -24.25 -3.50
C ILE A 312 -21.02 -24.06 -3.56
N LYS A 313 -20.22 -25.13 -3.70
CA LYS A 313 -18.76 -25.00 -3.87
C LYS A 313 -18.37 -24.16 -5.08
N GLN A 314 -19.04 -24.33 -6.22
CA GLN A 314 -18.82 -23.51 -7.42
C GLN A 314 -19.26 -22.05 -7.23
N LEU A 315 -20.28 -21.81 -6.41
CA LEU A 315 -20.75 -20.48 -6.05
C LEU A 315 -19.75 -19.76 -5.16
N ASN A 316 -19.29 -20.42 -4.09
CA ASN A 316 -18.26 -19.91 -3.18
C ASN A 316 -17.00 -19.54 -3.98
N GLN A 317 -16.58 -20.42 -4.90
CA GLN A 317 -15.42 -20.13 -5.74
C GLN A 317 -15.63 -18.88 -6.59
N ARG A 318 -16.77 -18.74 -7.28
CA ARG A 318 -17.05 -17.54 -8.09
C ARG A 318 -17.03 -16.25 -7.27
N ILE A 319 -17.57 -16.27 -6.06
CA ILE A 319 -17.57 -15.08 -5.20
C ILE A 319 -16.18 -14.76 -4.66
N ARG A 320 -15.37 -15.78 -4.36
CA ARG A 320 -13.94 -15.57 -4.07
C ARG A 320 -13.22 -14.95 -5.26
N ASP A 321 -13.47 -15.43 -6.48
CA ASP A 321 -12.90 -14.88 -7.70
C ASP A 321 -13.36 -13.41 -7.92
N PHE A 322 -14.63 -13.08 -7.61
CA PHE A 322 -15.13 -11.70 -7.66
C PHE A 322 -14.48 -10.80 -6.61
N LYS A 323 -14.37 -11.26 -5.35
CA LYS A 323 -13.65 -10.55 -4.29
C LYS A 323 -12.21 -10.28 -4.72
N HIS A 324 -11.52 -11.30 -5.23
CA HIS A 324 -10.14 -11.17 -5.72
C HIS A 324 -10.02 -10.11 -6.81
N LYS A 325 -10.85 -10.20 -7.86
CA LYS A 325 -10.86 -9.22 -8.97
C LYS A 325 -11.21 -7.81 -8.50
N THR A 326 -12.08 -7.68 -7.51
CA THR A 326 -12.43 -6.39 -6.88
C THR A 326 -11.21 -5.80 -6.19
N PHE A 327 -10.53 -6.60 -5.37
CA PHE A 327 -9.29 -6.19 -4.72
C PHE A 327 -8.21 -5.81 -5.74
N GLU A 328 -8.02 -6.57 -6.83
CA GLU A 328 -7.06 -6.22 -7.89
C GLU A 328 -7.36 -4.85 -8.51
N LYS A 329 -8.64 -4.58 -8.83
CA LYS A 329 -9.08 -3.29 -9.36
C LYS A 329 -8.91 -2.17 -8.35
N PHE A 330 -9.18 -2.42 -7.06
CA PHE A 330 -9.00 -1.45 -5.99
C PHE A 330 -7.51 -1.11 -5.82
N ARG A 331 -6.63 -2.12 -5.82
CA ARG A 331 -5.17 -1.96 -5.82
C ARG A 331 -4.68 -1.18 -7.02
N ASP A 332 -5.05 -1.57 -8.24
CA ASP A 332 -4.66 -0.86 -9.46
C ASP A 332 -5.21 0.58 -9.49
N ARG A 333 -6.25 0.87 -8.70
CA ARG A 333 -6.74 2.24 -8.53
C ARG A 333 -5.90 3.00 -7.53
N ILE A 334 -5.65 2.48 -6.34
CA ILE A 334 -4.85 3.16 -5.30
C ILE A 334 -3.40 3.32 -5.75
N GLU A 335 -2.86 2.29 -6.41
CA GLU A 335 -1.48 2.20 -6.85
C GLU A 335 -1.44 1.87 -8.37
N PRO A 336 -1.66 2.87 -9.25
CA PRO A 336 -1.71 2.67 -10.70
C PRO A 336 -0.49 2.00 -11.31
N LEU A 337 0.66 2.12 -10.66
CA LEU A 337 1.94 1.57 -11.11
C LEU A 337 2.33 0.26 -10.39
N TRP A 338 1.41 -0.34 -9.62
CA TRP A 338 1.66 -1.61 -8.91
C TRP A 338 2.23 -2.70 -9.82
N ARG A 339 1.64 -2.90 -11.01
CA ARG A 339 2.08 -3.93 -11.95
C ARG A 339 3.53 -3.72 -12.39
N TYR A 340 3.92 -2.47 -12.60
CA TYR A 340 5.29 -2.13 -12.93
C TYR A 340 6.24 -2.41 -11.74
N LYS A 341 5.85 -1.99 -10.54
CA LYS A 341 6.61 -2.27 -9.31
C LYS A 341 6.79 -3.77 -9.10
N LYS A 342 5.72 -4.56 -9.26
CA LYS A 342 5.76 -6.03 -9.25
C LYS A 342 6.76 -6.58 -10.26
N ASP A 343 6.67 -6.17 -11.52
CA ASP A 343 7.59 -6.63 -12.58
C ASP A 343 9.05 -6.24 -12.28
N MET A 344 9.28 -5.04 -11.73
CA MET A 344 10.61 -4.59 -11.32
C MET A 344 11.17 -5.48 -10.19
N MET A 345 10.35 -5.77 -9.17
CA MET A 345 10.76 -6.61 -8.05
C MET A 345 11.04 -8.06 -8.49
N MET A 346 10.22 -8.61 -9.39
CA MET A 346 10.48 -9.92 -9.99
C MET A 346 11.82 -9.93 -10.75
N LYS A 347 12.11 -8.89 -11.54
CA LYS A 347 13.38 -8.74 -12.26
C LYS A 347 14.59 -8.60 -11.33
N LEU A 348 14.43 -8.01 -10.15
CA LEU A 348 15.48 -7.98 -9.12
C LEU A 348 15.75 -9.41 -8.61
N GLY A 349 14.70 -10.17 -8.29
CA GLY A 349 14.82 -11.58 -7.91
C GLY A 349 15.51 -12.46 -8.94
N GLU A 350 15.11 -12.35 -10.20
CA GLU A 350 15.70 -13.12 -11.30
C GLU A 350 17.20 -12.86 -11.44
N LYS A 351 17.62 -11.58 -11.41
CA LYS A 351 19.04 -11.21 -11.49
C LYS A 351 19.87 -11.83 -10.37
N GLN A 352 19.32 -11.91 -9.15
CA GLN A 352 20.06 -12.43 -8.01
C GLN A 352 20.09 -13.95 -7.95
N ILE A 353 19.01 -14.63 -8.36
CA ILE A 353 19.02 -16.08 -8.61
C ILE A 353 20.06 -16.39 -9.68
N ILE A 354 20.10 -15.59 -10.76
CA ILE A 354 21.11 -15.70 -11.80
C ILE A 354 22.50 -15.38 -11.27
N TYR A 355 22.72 -14.44 -10.35
CA TYR A 355 24.04 -14.20 -9.75
C TYR A 355 24.50 -15.40 -8.90
N GLN A 356 23.61 -15.94 -8.05
CA GLN A 356 23.86 -17.16 -7.27
C GLN A 356 24.07 -18.39 -8.17
N ALA A 357 23.38 -18.46 -9.31
CA ALA A 357 23.51 -19.54 -10.29
C ALA A 357 24.67 -19.35 -11.30
N ASN A 358 25.08 -18.12 -11.60
CA ASN A 358 26.18 -17.78 -12.52
C ASN A 358 27.55 -17.80 -11.86
N VAL A 359 27.61 -17.93 -10.53
CA VAL A 359 28.75 -18.56 -9.86
C VAL A 359 28.92 -20.03 -10.32
N ILE A 360 27.96 -20.61 -11.06
CA ILE A 360 28.01 -21.98 -11.60
C ILE A 360 27.84 -22.10 -13.12
N SER A 361 27.18 -21.21 -13.86
CA SER A 361 27.27 -21.21 -15.35
C SER A 361 26.56 -20.04 -16.02
N SER A 362 27.22 -19.37 -16.97
CA SER A 362 26.74 -18.17 -17.67
C SER A 362 25.88 -18.43 -18.91
N GLY A 363 24.86 -17.58 -19.08
CA GLY A 363 24.61 -16.85 -20.33
C GLY A 363 23.25 -17.03 -21.02
N HIS A 364 22.37 -16.03 -20.92
CA HIS A 364 21.52 -15.58 -22.04
C HIS A 364 20.89 -14.19 -21.80
N ASN A 365 20.59 -13.50 -22.91
CA ASN A 365 20.00 -12.16 -22.99
C ASN A 365 18.51 -12.27 -23.35
N GLU A 366 17.68 -11.38 -22.81
CA GLU A 366 16.30 -11.20 -23.23
C GLU A 366 15.97 -9.72 -23.49
N ASP A 367 15.25 -9.50 -24.60
CA ASP A 367 14.60 -8.26 -24.98
C ASP A 367 13.08 -8.46 -24.90
N SER A 368 12.39 -7.57 -24.19
CA SER A 368 10.94 -7.36 -24.32
C SER A 368 10.57 -5.97 -23.82
N GLN A 369 9.92 -5.17 -24.68
CA GLN A 369 9.33 -3.88 -24.36
C GLN A 369 7.83 -3.90 -24.67
N SER A 370 7.03 -3.42 -23.72
CA SER A 370 5.68 -2.91 -23.98
C SER A 370 5.44 -1.62 -23.19
N VAL A 371 4.44 -0.88 -23.68
CA VAL A 371 4.19 0.55 -23.54
C VAL A 371 3.84 0.99 -22.11
N ASP A 372 4.72 1.83 -21.54
CA ASP A 372 4.38 2.97 -20.64
C ASP A 372 5.59 3.92 -20.50
N ASN A 373 6.19 4.27 -21.63
CA ASN A 373 7.63 4.53 -21.69
C ASN A 373 8.15 5.72 -20.88
N TYR A 374 7.39 6.78 -20.59
CA TYR A 374 8.03 7.97 -20.03
C TYR A 374 8.48 7.83 -18.56
N ILE A 375 7.59 7.39 -17.66
CA ILE A 375 7.96 7.16 -16.24
C ILE A 375 8.98 6.01 -16.18
N LEU A 376 8.77 4.99 -17.00
CA LEU A 376 9.67 3.85 -17.15
C LEU A 376 11.07 4.26 -17.61
N ASP A 377 11.18 5.17 -18.59
CA ASP A 377 12.43 5.68 -19.13
C ASP A 377 13.19 6.47 -18.05
N GLN A 378 12.49 7.28 -17.24
CA GLN A 378 13.09 8.01 -16.12
C GLN A 378 13.63 7.03 -15.04
N VAL A 379 12.87 5.99 -14.70
CA VAL A 379 13.31 4.92 -13.78
C VAL A 379 14.54 4.20 -14.35
N GLU A 380 14.55 3.89 -15.65
CA GLU A 380 15.67 3.21 -16.29
C GLU A 380 16.94 4.08 -16.33
N ILE A 381 16.81 5.38 -16.57
CA ILE A 381 17.93 6.35 -16.55
C ILE A 381 18.53 6.46 -15.14
N LYS A 382 17.70 6.62 -14.09
CA LYS A 382 18.17 6.66 -12.69
C LYS A 382 18.93 5.37 -12.33
N ASN A 383 18.39 4.21 -12.71
CA ASN A 383 19.03 2.91 -12.48
C ASN A 383 20.37 2.72 -13.23
N LYS A 384 20.53 3.27 -14.44
CA LYS A 384 21.79 3.21 -15.19
C LYS A 384 22.91 4.00 -14.52
N ASN A 385 22.59 5.16 -13.93
CA ASN A 385 23.58 6.01 -13.26
C ASN A 385 24.09 5.41 -11.94
N MET A 386 23.27 4.59 -11.24
CA MET A 386 23.64 3.98 -9.96
C MET A 386 24.55 2.75 -10.09
N LYS A 387 24.54 2.06 -11.24
CA LYS A 387 25.39 0.87 -11.49
C LYS A 387 26.90 1.14 -11.56
N ALA A 388 27.33 2.41 -11.54
CA ALA A 388 28.75 2.77 -11.68
C ALA A 388 29.57 2.67 -10.37
N THR A 389 28.95 2.39 -9.22
CA THR A 389 29.60 2.33 -7.90
C THR A 389 29.46 0.95 -7.28
N ASN A 390 30.32 0.00 -7.68
CA ASN A 390 30.09 -1.44 -7.51
C ASN A 390 30.92 -2.09 -6.37
N ASP A 391 31.05 -1.44 -5.21
CA ASP A 391 31.84 -1.95 -4.06
C ASP A 391 30.98 -2.33 -2.83
N HIS A 392 29.64 -2.46 -2.97
CA HIS A 392 28.73 -2.74 -1.86
C HIS A 392 27.91 -4.01 -2.13
N GLU A 393 28.46 -5.19 -1.80
CA GLU A 393 27.80 -6.51 -1.95
C GLU A 393 27.55 -7.20 -0.60
N ASP A 394 27.06 -6.48 0.41
CA ASP A 394 26.68 -7.07 1.70
C ASP A 394 25.16 -7.17 1.85
N PHE A 395 24.50 -7.60 0.76
CA PHE A 395 23.06 -7.75 0.67
C PHE A 395 22.69 -9.00 -0.14
N VAL A 396 21.82 -9.85 0.41
CA VAL A 396 21.42 -11.11 -0.20
C VAL A 396 19.91 -11.22 -0.24
N ILE A 397 19.30 -11.26 -1.43
CA ILE A 397 17.92 -11.71 -1.57
C ILE A 397 17.87 -13.21 -1.24
N THR A 398 17.10 -13.56 -0.22
CA THR A 398 16.96 -14.95 0.24
C THR A 398 15.78 -15.65 -0.41
N LYS A 399 14.67 -14.93 -0.60
CA LYS A 399 13.46 -15.45 -1.24
C LYS A 399 12.56 -14.32 -1.73
N ILE A 400 11.86 -14.56 -2.84
CA ILE A 400 10.77 -13.71 -3.34
C ILE A 400 9.55 -14.62 -3.54
N SER A 401 8.37 -14.16 -3.15
CA SER A 401 7.11 -14.85 -3.47
C SER A 401 6.85 -14.87 -4.98
N GLN A 402 5.97 -15.75 -5.46
CA GLN A 402 5.72 -15.88 -6.91
C GLN A 402 5.23 -14.58 -7.57
N ASP A 403 4.57 -13.73 -6.81
CA ASP A 403 4.00 -12.46 -7.23
C ASP A 403 4.75 -11.23 -6.68
N ALA A 404 5.91 -11.44 -6.05
CA ALA A 404 6.70 -10.42 -5.35
C ALA A 404 5.96 -9.63 -4.25
N SER A 405 4.81 -10.09 -3.77
CA SER A 405 4.14 -9.51 -2.59
C SER A 405 5.01 -9.56 -1.32
N LEU A 406 5.96 -10.50 -1.27
CA LEU A 406 6.88 -10.70 -0.16
C LEU A 406 8.33 -10.90 -0.63
N ILE A 407 9.27 -10.25 0.05
CA ILE A 407 10.71 -10.39 -0.21
C ILE A 407 11.45 -10.61 1.11
N GLY A 408 12.28 -11.65 1.17
CA GLY A 408 13.25 -11.90 2.23
C GLY A 408 14.64 -11.43 1.79
N LEU A 409 15.29 -10.60 2.61
CA LEU A 409 16.61 -10.05 2.38
C LEU A 409 17.51 -10.28 3.60
N TYR A 410 18.81 -10.40 3.40
CA TYR A 410 19.77 -10.67 4.47
C TYR A 410 21.01 -9.81 4.32
N ILE A 411 21.49 -9.24 5.43
CA ILE A 411 22.75 -8.49 5.51
C ILE A 411 23.75 -9.36 6.28
N PRO A 412 24.64 -10.11 5.60
CA PRO A 412 25.56 -11.05 6.24
C PRO A 412 26.47 -10.43 7.29
N SER A 413 27.07 -9.25 7.03
CA SER A 413 28.04 -8.64 7.94
C SER A 413 27.45 -8.29 9.31
N LYS A 414 26.13 -8.08 9.36
CA LYS A 414 25.39 -7.73 10.59
C LYS A 414 24.53 -8.88 11.12
N LYS A 415 24.40 -9.99 10.38
CA LYS A 415 23.45 -11.08 10.64
C LYS A 415 22.03 -10.55 10.82
N ILE A 416 21.55 -9.75 9.86
CA ILE A 416 20.22 -9.12 9.92
C ILE A 416 19.35 -9.69 8.82
N GLY A 417 18.19 -10.21 9.21
CA GLY A 417 17.12 -10.59 8.29
C GLY A 417 16.19 -9.40 8.08
N ILE A 418 15.72 -9.22 6.86
CA ILE A 418 14.74 -8.20 6.51
C ILE A 418 13.59 -8.93 5.81
N ILE A 419 12.37 -8.73 6.30
CA ILE A 419 11.15 -9.17 5.66
C ILE A 419 10.45 -7.93 5.14
N ARG A 420 10.46 -7.78 3.81
CA ARG A 420 9.75 -6.69 3.15
C ARG A 420 8.41 -7.20 2.66
N ILE A 421 7.33 -6.70 3.25
CA ILE A 421 5.96 -7.03 2.86
C ILE A 421 5.46 -5.89 1.98
N ILE A 422 5.44 -6.12 0.67
CA ILE A 422 5.04 -5.08 -0.29
C ILE A 422 3.53 -4.89 -0.27
N THR A 423 2.77 -5.98 -0.14
CA THR A 423 1.32 -5.95 -0.05
C THR A 423 0.80 -7.16 0.73
N PHE A 424 -0.31 -6.98 1.45
CA PHE A 424 -1.12 -8.08 1.99
C PHE A 424 -2.16 -8.57 0.98
N GLN A 425 -2.05 -8.18 -0.28
CA GLN A 425 -2.93 -8.61 -1.37
C GLN A 425 -2.17 -9.47 -2.38
N PRO A 426 -1.67 -10.65 -1.97
CA PRO A 426 -1.04 -11.57 -2.91
C PRO A 426 -2.05 -12.12 -3.91
N ASP A 427 -1.54 -12.54 -5.06
CA ASP A 427 -2.29 -13.27 -6.08
C ASP A 427 -2.69 -14.66 -5.55
N ASP A 428 -1.84 -15.28 -4.72
CA ASP A 428 -2.10 -16.55 -4.02
C ASP A 428 -1.77 -16.44 -2.52
N ILE A 429 -2.81 -16.52 -1.70
CA ILE A 429 -2.72 -16.39 -0.23
C ILE A 429 -2.00 -17.57 0.42
N ASP A 430 -2.07 -18.77 -0.16
CA ASP A 430 -1.40 -19.95 0.37
C ASP A 430 0.09 -19.92 0.06
N GLU A 431 0.44 -19.47 -1.15
CA GLU A 431 1.82 -19.24 -1.57
C GLU A 431 2.47 -18.15 -0.72
N PHE A 432 1.77 -17.04 -0.46
CA PHE A 432 2.25 -15.98 0.44
C PHE A 432 2.59 -16.53 1.83
N GLN A 433 1.66 -17.28 2.45
CA GLN A 433 1.87 -17.86 3.78
C GLN A 433 3.04 -18.84 3.80
N TYR A 434 3.16 -19.70 2.78
CA TYR A 434 4.28 -20.61 2.65
C TYR A 434 5.60 -19.85 2.48
N SER A 435 5.58 -18.81 1.65
CA SER A 435 6.76 -18.00 1.38
C SER A 435 7.23 -17.22 2.60
N PHE A 436 6.30 -16.71 3.40
CA PHE A 436 6.56 -16.09 4.69
C PHE A 436 7.18 -17.06 5.68
N TYR A 437 6.59 -18.25 5.79
CA TYR A 437 7.13 -19.33 6.62
C TYR A 437 8.59 -19.66 6.26
N GLU A 438 8.92 -19.84 4.98
CA GLU A 438 10.28 -20.17 4.56
C GLU A 438 11.30 -19.06 4.84
N ILE A 439 10.91 -17.79 4.68
CA ILE A 439 11.76 -16.64 5.00
C ILE A 439 12.07 -16.63 6.51
N VAL A 440 11.04 -16.69 7.35
CA VAL A 440 11.20 -16.70 8.81
C VAL A 440 12.03 -17.90 9.25
N ARG A 441 11.75 -19.10 8.73
CA ARG A 441 12.52 -20.32 9.02
C ARG A 441 14.00 -20.14 8.67
N SER A 442 14.30 -19.51 7.54
CA SER A 442 15.68 -19.28 7.09
C SER A 442 16.43 -18.34 8.02
N PHE A 443 15.74 -17.31 8.53
CA PHE A 443 16.30 -16.35 9.46
C PHE A 443 16.37 -16.86 10.91
N ALA A 444 15.45 -17.72 11.33
CA ALA A 444 15.35 -18.17 12.73
C ALA A 444 16.18 -19.43 13.03
N ASP A 445 16.44 -20.30 12.05
CA ASP A 445 17.22 -21.52 12.30
C ASP A 445 18.71 -21.20 12.49
N ARG A 446 19.23 -21.35 13.71
CA ARG A 446 20.64 -21.12 14.08
C ARG A 446 21.66 -21.91 13.24
N ASN A 447 21.24 -23.00 12.62
CA ASN A 447 22.09 -23.81 11.75
C ASN A 447 22.07 -23.34 10.29
N ASN A 448 21.17 -22.41 9.95
CA ASN A 448 21.07 -21.85 8.61
C ASN A 448 22.15 -20.76 8.43
N PRO A 449 22.87 -20.73 7.29
CA PRO A 449 23.80 -19.63 6.97
C PRO A 449 23.18 -18.23 6.99
N LEU A 450 21.85 -18.16 6.83
CA LEU A 450 21.05 -16.94 6.85
C LEU A 450 20.50 -16.59 8.24
N TYR A 451 20.95 -17.27 9.29
CA TYR A 451 20.50 -16.99 10.66
C TYR A 451 20.67 -15.51 11.01
N ALA A 452 19.56 -14.88 11.36
CA ALA A 452 19.46 -13.47 11.70
C ALA A 452 19.38 -13.28 13.21
N LYS A 453 20.30 -12.47 13.75
CA LYS A 453 20.24 -12.00 15.15
C LYS A 453 19.17 -10.92 15.34
N LYS A 454 18.96 -10.07 14.34
CA LYS A 454 17.93 -9.03 14.33
C LYS A 454 17.05 -9.15 13.09
N LEU A 455 15.81 -8.72 13.22
CA LEU A 455 14.80 -8.73 12.17
C LEU A 455 14.34 -7.30 11.89
N ILE A 456 14.36 -6.90 10.62
CA ILE A 456 13.67 -5.71 10.13
C ILE A 456 12.42 -6.16 9.38
N ILE A 457 11.28 -5.54 9.67
CA ILE A 457 10.04 -5.70 8.93
C ILE A 457 9.79 -4.39 8.20
N ASP A 458 9.89 -4.40 6.88
CA ASP A 458 9.68 -3.22 6.04
C ASP A 458 8.26 -3.22 5.47
N LEU A 459 7.46 -2.25 5.91
CA LEU A 459 6.05 -2.04 5.51
C LEU A 459 5.86 -0.75 4.69
N ARG A 460 6.95 -0.15 4.21
CA ARG A 460 6.86 1.07 3.40
C ARG A 460 6.04 0.80 2.14
N TYR A 461 5.17 1.74 1.79
CA TYR A 461 4.31 1.67 0.59
C TYR A 461 3.33 0.50 0.56
N ASN A 462 3.07 -0.16 1.69
CA ASN A 462 2.14 -1.28 1.75
C ASN A 462 0.71 -0.78 1.96
N THR A 463 -0.08 -0.79 0.89
CA THR A 463 -1.47 -0.30 0.88
C THR A 463 -2.48 -1.26 1.55
N GLY A 464 -2.01 -2.41 2.06
CA GLY A 464 -2.82 -3.41 2.74
C GLY A 464 -3.21 -4.58 1.85
N GLY A 465 -4.44 -5.11 2.03
CA GLY A 465 -4.92 -6.31 1.34
C GLY A 465 -5.84 -7.18 2.22
N TYR A 466 -5.68 -8.50 2.17
CA TYR A 466 -6.52 -9.43 2.91
C TYR A 466 -6.26 -9.37 4.41
N THR A 467 -7.26 -8.91 5.15
CA THR A 467 -7.20 -8.64 6.59
C THR A 467 -6.77 -9.83 7.44
N ARG A 468 -7.09 -11.06 7.02
CA ARG A 468 -6.69 -12.29 7.72
C ARG A 468 -5.18 -12.52 7.78
N LEU A 469 -4.41 -12.00 6.83
CA LEU A 469 -2.98 -12.27 6.75
C LEU A 469 -2.18 -11.61 7.87
N ALA A 470 -2.57 -10.42 8.32
CA ALA A 470 -1.89 -9.70 9.40
C ALA A 470 -1.87 -10.52 10.71
N PRO A 471 -3.02 -10.99 11.26
CA PRO A 471 -3.01 -11.84 12.44
C PRO A 471 -2.26 -13.18 12.27
N PHE A 472 -2.26 -13.78 11.06
CA PHE A 472 -1.50 -15.03 10.81
C PHE A 472 0.00 -14.81 11.01
N ILE A 473 0.55 -13.80 10.33
CA ILE A 473 1.98 -13.51 10.44
C ILE A 473 2.35 -12.93 11.80
N PHE A 474 1.45 -12.15 12.42
CA PHE A 474 1.63 -11.59 13.76
C PHE A 474 1.77 -12.70 14.80
N ARG A 475 0.83 -13.66 14.81
CA ARG A 475 0.87 -14.81 15.73
C ARG A 475 2.12 -15.67 15.53
N PHE A 476 2.57 -15.81 14.28
CA PHE A 476 3.75 -16.61 13.96
C PHE A 476 5.06 -15.94 14.35
N LEU A 477 5.21 -14.63 14.13
CA LEU A 477 6.41 -13.87 14.52
C LEU A 477 6.48 -13.64 16.03
N PHE A 478 5.32 -13.39 16.66
CA PHE A 478 5.20 -12.99 18.06
C PHE A 478 4.28 -13.96 18.82
N PRO A 479 4.64 -15.25 18.93
CA PRO A 479 3.81 -16.25 19.61
C PRO A 479 3.61 -15.95 21.10
N ASN A 480 4.40 -15.02 21.63
CA ASN A 480 4.40 -14.53 23.01
C ASN A 480 3.59 -13.23 23.22
N ALA A 481 2.97 -12.69 22.17
CA ALA A 481 2.09 -11.54 22.29
C ALA A 481 0.83 -11.90 23.09
N ASP A 482 0.46 -11.06 24.06
CA ASP A 482 -0.75 -11.29 24.86
C ASP A 482 -2.02 -11.27 24.00
N SER A 483 -2.95 -12.20 24.25
CA SER A 483 -4.30 -12.20 23.67
C SER A 483 -5.11 -10.96 24.13
N PRO A 484 -6.08 -10.45 23.33
CA PRO A 484 -6.43 -10.89 21.97
C PRO A 484 -5.44 -10.38 20.92
N ILE A 485 -5.28 -11.15 19.85
CA ILE A 485 -4.57 -10.77 18.60
C ILE A 485 -5.56 -10.57 17.43
N TRP A 486 -6.85 -10.80 17.69
CA TRP A 486 -7.91 -10.69 16.73
C TRP A 486 -8.70 -9.41 17.05
N PRO A 487 -8.77 -8.45 16.13
CA PRO A 487 -9.43 -7.18 16.41
C PRO A 487 -10.95 -7.35 16.57
N PRO A 488 -11.54 -6.67 17.55
CA PRO A 488 -12.98 -6.47 17.58
C PRO A 488 -13.44 -5.63 16.39
N ALA A 489 -14.67 -5.82 15.96
CA ALA A 489 -15.26 -5.14 14.83
C ALA A 489 -16.76 -4.96 15.01
N ASP A 490 -17.30 -3.92 14.37
CA ASP A 490 -18.73 -3.74 14.16
C ASP A 490 -19.03 -3.15 12.78
N LEU A 491 -20.32 -3.06 12.46
CA LEU A 491 -20.83 -2.65 11.17
C LEU A 491 -22.00 -1.69 11.34
N VAL A 492 -21.98 -0.60 10.57
CA VAL A 492 -23.14 0.31 10.48
C VAL A 492 -24.30 -0.42 9.79
N LYS A 493 -25.45 -0.49 10.47
CA LYS A 493 -26.69 -1.01 9.88
C LYS A 493 -27.21 -0.02 8.83
N ALA A 494 -27.12 -0.44 7.58
CA ALA A 494 -27.65 0.26 6.42
C ALA A 494 -28.12 -0.76 5.37
N PRO A 495 -29.04 -0.39 4.45
CA PRO A 495 -29.53 -1.30 3.42
C PRO A 495 -28.42 -1.93 2.58
N ILE A 496 -27.38 -1.16 2.24
CA ILE A 496 -26.27 -1.68 1.44
C ILE A 496 -25.45 -2.72 2.19
N ASN A 497 -25.23 -2.49 3.48
CA ASN A 497 -24.50 -3.41 4.35
C ASN A 497 -25.34 -4.67 4.64
N GLU A 498 -26.66 -4.55 4.75
CA GLU A 498 -27.59 -5.69 4.90
C GLU A 498 -27.43 -6.69 3.76
N ILE A 499 -27.49 -6.21 2.51
CA ILE A 499 -27.38 -7.05 1.33
C ILE A 499 -26.06 -7.79 1.33
N THR A 500 -24.94 -7.08 1.50
CA THR A 500 -23.61 -7.70 1.51
C THR A 500 -23.48 -8.76 2.61
N ARG A 501 -24.03 -8.51 3.81
CA ARG A 501 -23.98 -9.47 4.91
C ARG A 501 -24.90 -10.68 4.71
N LEU A 502 -26.03 -10.55 4.02
CA LEU A 502 -26.87 -11.71 3.69
C LEU A 502 -26.10 -12.76 2.86
N PHE A 503 -25.25 -12.33 1.91
CA PHE A 503 -24.38 -13.25 1.18
C PHE A 503 -23.31 -13.86 2.07
N GLU A 504 -22.66 -13.06 2.91
CA GLU A 504 -21.57 -13.55 3.77
C GLU A 504 -22.08 -14.54 4.82
N ASP A 505 -23.16 -14.20 5.53
CA ASP A 505 -23.81 -15.08 6.50
C ASP A 505 -24.28 -16.38 5.83
N PHE A 506 -24.71 -16.32 4.57
CA PHE A 506 -25.01 -17.52 3.79
C PHE A 506 -23.79 -18.40 3.61
N PHE A 507 -22.65 -17.85 3.19
CA PHE A 507 -21.43 -18.62 2.98
C PHE A 507 -20.86 -19.18 4.28
N ILE A 508 -20.84 -18.39 5.35
CA ILE A 508 -20.44 -18.83 6.69
C ILE A 508 -21.30 -20.01 7.16
N LYS A 509 -22.62 -19.99 6.89
CA LYS A 509 -23.52 -21.12 7.21
C LYS A 509 -23.24 -22.37 6.37
N GLN A 510 -22.78 -22.22 5.13
CA GLN A 510 -22.54 -23.35 4.23
C GLN A 510 -21.15 -23.97 4.40
N ASP A 511 -20.13 -23.15 4.61
CA ASP A 511 -18.71 -23.53 4.53
C ASP A 511 -17.86 -22.66 5.47
N PRO A 512 -18.10 -22.73 6.80
CA PRO A 512 -17.39 -21.88 7.76
C PRO A 512 -15.88 -22.11 7.74
N ASP A 513 -15.42 -23.29 7.32
CA ASP A 513 -13.99 -23.66 7.25
C ASP A 513 -13.21 -22.93 6.15
N ASN A 514 -13.88 -22.14 5.30
CA ASN A 514 -13.27 -21.40 4.19
C ASN A 514 -13.60 -19.90 4.19
N GLU A 515 -14.25 -19.39 5.25
CA GLU A 515 -14.75 -18.02 5.33
C GLU A 515 -14.16 -17.27 6.53
N GLU A 516 -14.16 -15.94 6.45
CA GLU A 516 -13.84 -15.07 7.59
C GLU A 516 -15.04 -15.03 8.53
N LEU A 517 -14.81 -15.19 9.84
CA LEU A 517 -15.85 -15.37 10.84
C LEU A 517 -15.94 -14.17 11.78
N PHE A 518 -17.12 -13.98 12.35
CA PHE A 518 -17.36 -13.08 13.48
C PHE A 518 -17.72 -13.94 14.69
N LEU A 519 -16.92 -13.84 15.74
CA LEU A 519 -17.13 -14.59 16.99
C LEU A 519 -17.69 -13.66 18.06
N ASP A 520 -18.60 -14.20 18.86
CA ASP A 520 -19.09 -13.50 20.04
C ASP A 520 -17.96 -13.28 21.05
N GLU A 521 -17.72 -12.03 21.46
CA GLU A 521 -16.57 -11.67 22.32
C GLU A 521 -16.56 -12.39 23.68
N VAL A 522 -17.71 -12.85 24.17
CA VAL A 522 -17.84 -13.47 25.50
C VAL A 522 -17.73 -14.99 25.41
N THR A 523 -18.40 -15.60 24.45
CA THR A 523 -18.52 -17.06 24.31
C THR A 523 -17.50 -17.67 23.35
N GLY A 524 -17.00 -16.88 22.39
CA GLY A 524 -16.17 -17.36 21.29
C GLY A 524 -16.94 -18.12 20.22
N ASP A 525 -18.27 -18.20 20.32
CA ASP A 525 -19.12 -18.92 19.37
C ASP A 525 -19.27 -18.15 18.05
N ILE A 526 -19.42 -18.89 16.95
CA ILE A 526 -19.63 -18.31 15.60
C ILE A 526 -21.00 -17.62 15.55
N ILE A 527 -21.00 -16.36 15.11
CA ILE A 527 -22.23 -15.61 14.83
C ILE A 527 -22.62 -15.86 13.37
N HIS A 528 -23.63 -16.70 13.15
CA HIS A 528 -24.08 -17.08 11.81
C HIS A 528 -25.05 -16.07 11.15
N ASP A 529 -25.53 -15.08 11.89
CA ASP A 529 -26.49 -14.05 11.46
C ASP A 529 -26.05 -12.66 11.94
N TYR A 530 -24.79 -12.33 11.69
CA TYR A 530 -24.09 -11.20 12.30
C TYR A 530 -24.82 -9.87 12.13
N TYR A 531 -25.40 -9.61 10.96
CA TYR A 531 -26.13 -8.37 10.70
C TYR A 531 -27.38 -8.21 11.58
N GLN A 532 -28.03 -9.32 11.94
CA GLN A 532 -29.24 -9.32 12.77
C GLN A 532 -28.93 -9.08 14.25
N GLN A 533 -27.69 -9.30 14.68
CA GLN A 533 -27.29 -9.04 16.05
C GLN A 533 -27.31 -7.53 16.32
N GLU A 534 -28.13 -7.08 17.26
CA GLU A 534 -28.25 -5.68 17.65
C GLU A 534 -27.09 -5.25 18.55
N GLY A 535 -26.45 -4.14 18.16
CA GLY A 535 -25.38 -3.52 18.92
C GLY A 535 -25.80 -2.18 19.52
N LEU A 536 -24.80 -1.36 19.79
CA LEU A 536 -25.00 -0.02 20.33
C LEU A 536 -25.47 0.95 19.24
N GLN A 537 -26.16 2.01 19.66
CA GLN A 537 -26.31 3.21 18.84
C GLN A 537 -25.13 4.13 19.08
N ARG A 538 -24.55 4.66 18.00
CA ARG A 538 -23.51 5.69 18.07
C ARG A 538 -24.10 7.00 17.57
N THR A 539 -23.98 8.04 18.37
CA THR A 539 -24.47 9.39 18.04
C THR A 539 -23.34 10.38 18.16
N THR A 540 -23.12 11.13 17.09
CA THR A 540 -22.16 12.22 17.03
C THR A 540 -22.91 13.55 16.90
N THR A 541 -22.43 14.58 17.59
CA THR A 541 -23.05 15.91 17.64
C THR A 541 -21.96 16.99 17.51
N ILE A 542 -22.24 18.06 16.76
CA ILE A 542 -21.47 19.30 16.82
C ILE A 542 -22.26 20.31 17.66
N GLY A 543 -21.59 20.98 18.60
CA GLY A 543 -22.21 21.79 19.65
C GLY A 543 -22.92 23.07 19.19
N GLU A 544 -23.77 23.61 20.07
CA GLU A 544 -24.55 24.86 19.90
C GLU A 544 -23.69 26.14 19.75
N GLU A 545 -22.38 26.08 20.02
CA GLU A 545 -21.50 27.26 20.03
C GLU A 545 -21.41 27.99 18.68
N ILE A 546 -21.68 27.29 17.58
CA ILE A 546 -21.71 27.84 16.22
C ILE A 546 -23.16 28.14 15.75
N GLY A 547 -24.16 27.90 16.60
CA GLY A 547 -25.58 28.09 16.28
C GLY A 547 -26.17 27.05 15.31
N LEU A 548 -25.40 26.04 14.88
CA LEU A 548 -25.85 24.89 14.10
C LEU A 548 -25.77 23.63 14.95
N HIS A 549 -26.92 23.13 15.41
CA HIS A 549 -27.01 21.83 16.08
C HIS A 549 -27.26 20.75 15.02
N THR A 550 -26.21 20.07 14.59
CA THR A 550 -26.29 18.90 13.70
C THR A 550 -25.91 17.65 14.48
N SER A 551 -26.69 16.58 14.30
CA SER A 551 -26.44 15.28 14.92
C SER A 551 -26.69 14.16 13.91
N ILE A 552 -25.83 13.14 13.94
CA ILE A 552 -26.01 11.91 13.17
C ILE A 552 -25.99 10.74 14.16
N THR A 553 -27.01 9.89 14.09
CA THR A 553 -27.11 8.64 14.83
C THR A 553 -27.06 7.47 13.87
N VAL A 554 -26.29 6.44 14.21
CA VAL A 554 -26.20 5.18 13.48
C VAL A 554 -26.45 4.01 14.40
N ASP A 555 -27.18 3.02 13.90
CA ASP A 555 -27.31 1.72 14.55
C ASP A 555 -26.13 0.84 14.14
N LEU A 556 -25.50 0.17 15.09
CA LEU A 556 -24.41 -0.76 14.84
C LEU A 556 -24.88 -2.21 15.01
N THR A 557 -24.22 -3.14 14.34
CA THR A 557 -24.30 -4.56 14.71
C THR A 557 -23.70 -4.76 16.09
N LYS A 558 -24.04 -5.89 16.72
CA LYS A 558 -23.32 -6.32 17.92
C LYS A 558 -21.83 -6.38 17.61
N ARG A 559 -21.02 -5.86 18.51
CA ARG A 559 -19.56 -5.97 18.43
C ARG A 559 -19.13 -7.43 18.52
N ALA A 560 -18.18 -7.83 17.67
CA ALA A 560 -17.71 -9.20 17.57
C ALA A 560 -16.21 -9.25 17.26
N THR A 561 -15.56 -10.35 17.62
CA THR A 561 -14.16 -10.61 17.25
C THR A 561 -14.07 -11.09 15.80
N TYR A 562 -13.35 -10.36 14.96
CA TYR A 562 -13.01 -10.85 13.62
C TYR A 562 -12.04 -12.04 13.72
N TYR A 563 -12.36 -13.17 13.11
CA TYR A 563 -11.55 -14.39 13.24
C TYR A 563 -11.36 -15.12 11.91
N ALA A 564 -10.12 -15.46 11.60
CA ALA A 564 -9.77 -16.28 10.44
C ALA A 564 -8.75 -17.39 10.78
N GLY A 565 -8.50 -17.65 12.07
CA GLY A 565 -7.40 -18.51 12.51
C GLY A 565 -7.47 -19.95 12.01
N HIS A 566 -8.65 -20.48 11.68
CA HIS A 566 -8.81 -21.81 11.09
C HIS A 566 -8.28 -21.90 9.64
N LEU A 567 -8.03 -20.76 8.98
CA LEU A 567 -7.47 -20.66 7.63
C LEU A 567 -5.95 -20.47 7.61
N ASP A 568 -5.31 -20.37 8.78
CA ASP A 568 -3.87 -20.17 8.93
C ASP A 568 -3.11 -21.46 8.58
N LYS A 569 -2.47 -21.46 7.42
CA LYS A 569 -1.68 -22.59 6.92
C LYS A 569 -0.25 -22.59 7.42
N ILE A 570 0.25 -21.47 7.96
CA ILE A 570 1.59 -21.40 8.56
C ILE A 570 1.70 -22.42 9.70
N LYS A 571 0.60 -22.61 10.44
CA LYS A 571 0.45 -23.68 11.44
C LYS A 571 0.89 -25.03 10.90
N ASN A 572 0.37 -25.42 9.73
CA ASN A 572 0.66 -26.73 9.13
C ASN A 572 2.12 -26.82 8.65
N TYR A 573 2.62 -25.77 8.00
CA TYR A 573 4.00 -25.76 7.49
C TYR A 573 5.05 -25.84 8.61
N SER A 574 4.74 -25.24 9.75
CA SER A 574 5.63 -25.19 10.89
C SER A 574 5.76 -26.52 11.64
N LEU A 575 4.73 -27.37 11.60
CA LEU A 575 4.79 -28.73 12.17
C LEU A 575 5.87 -29.58 11.49
N GLU A 576 6.14 -29.31 10.20
CA GLU A 576 7.16 -30.03 9.44
C GLU A 576 8.60 -29.58 9.73
N TRP A 577 8.80 -28.42 10.37
CA TRP A 577 10.14 -27.89 10.68
C TRP A 577 10.96 -28.89 11.52
N ASN A 578 10.30 -29.66 12.39
CA ASN A 578 10.95 -30.63 13.27
C ASN A 578 11.51 -31.86 12.52
N LEU A 579 10.81 -32.32 11.46
CA LEU A 579 11.13 -33.57 10.78
C LEU A 579 12.49 -33.52 10.07
N PHE A 580 12.94 -32.33 9.63
CA PHE A 580 14.19 -32.19 8.88
C PHE A 580 15.46 -32.20 9.73
N ARG A 581 15.39 -31.88 11.03
CA ARG A 581 16.56 -32.02 11.93
C ARG A 581 16.92 -33.49 12.21
N SER A 582 15.94 -34.39 12.11
CA SER A 582 16.09 -35.82 12.41
C SER A 582 16.83 -36.61 11.31
N THR A 583 16.72 -36.21 10.03
CA THR A 583 17.14 -37.07 8.91
C THR A 583 18.62 -37.01 8.49
N HIS A 584 19.47 -36.21 9.15
CA HIS A 584 20.89 -36.10 8.76
C HIS A 584 21.86 -36.99 9.55
N TRP A 585 21.37 -37.92 10.38
CA TRP A 585 22.22 -38.90 11.07
C TRP A 585 22.47 -40.16 10.24
N GLN A 586 23.64 -40.13 9.60
CA GLN A 586 24.54 -41.23 9.24
C GLN A 586 23.98 -42.67 9.26
N LYS A 587 24.01 -43.29 8.07
CA LYS A 587 24.20 -44.74 7.91
C LYS A 587 25.41 -45.21 8.75
N LYS A 588 25.16 -45.78 9.93
CA LYS A 588 25.69 -47.08 10.40
C LYS A 588 25.28 -47.39 11.85
N ASP A 589 24.35 -48.34 11.98
CA ASP A 589 24.33 -49.40 12.99
C ASP A 589 24.41 -49.04 14.49
N VAL A 590 23.70 -48.02 14.96
CA VAL A 590 23.31 -47.98 16.38
C VAL A 590 21.83 -47.58 16.51
N VAL A 591 21.00 -48.55 16.86
CA VAL A 591 19.60 -48.32 17.27
C VAL A 591 19.62 -47.69 18.66
N ILE A 592 19.83 -46.38 18.73
CA ILE A 592 19.52 -45.61 19.94
C ILE A 592 18.11 -45.06 19.77
N LYS A 593 17.12 -45.72 20.36
CA LYS A 593 15.79 -45.15 20.61
C LYS A 593 15.88 -44.11 21.74
N ASN A 594 16.69 -43.07 21.57
CA ASN A 594 16.62 -41.92 22.44
C ASN A 594 15.58 -40.99 21.87
N TYR A 595 14.48 -40.86 22.61
CA TYR A 595 13.49 -39.80 22.51
C TYR A 595 14.18 -38.44 22.69
N SER A 596 14.94 -37.98 21.69
CA SER A 596 15.42 -36.60 21.71
C SER A 596 14.18 -35.72 21.55
N LEU A 597 13.83 -35.03 22.62
CA LEU A 597 12.83 -33.97 22.67
C LEU A 597 12.97 -33.09 21.42
N GLU A 598 12.08 -33.31 20.46
CA GLU A 598 11.99 -32.53 19.23
C GLU A 598 11.40 -31.17 19.61
N TRP A 599 12.23 -30.13 19.47
CA TRP A 599 11.86 -28.74 19.69
C TRP A 599 10.89 -28.31 18.59
N ASN A 600 9.60 -28.32 18.87
CA ASN A 600 8.60 -27.64 18.07
C ASN A 600 8.91 -26.13 18.09
N LEU A 601 9.35 -25.59 16.96
CA LEU A 601 9.81 -24.20 16.87
C LEU A 601 8.69 -23.19 16.61
N PHE A 602 7.49 -23.64 16.21
CA PHE A 602 6.40 -22.73 15.81
C PHE A 602 5.94 -21.74 16.89
N ARG A 603 5.88 -22.15 18.16
CA ARG A 603 5.51 -21.29 19.29
C ARG A 603 6.73 -20.78 20.07
N SER A 604 7.93 -20.94 19.52
CA SER A 604 9.14 -20.40 20.15
C SER A 604 9.36 -18.96 19.73
N THR A 605 9.67 -18.09 20.70
CA THR A 605 10.07 -16.71 20.42
C THR A 605 11.42 -16.72 19.69
N HIS A 606 11.42 -16.39 18.40
CA HIS A 606 12.63 -16.40 17.57
C HIS A 606 13.50 -15.15 17.78
N TRP A 607 12.86 -13.99 17.92
CA TRP A 607 13.49 -12.70 18.18
C TRP A 607 12.85 -12.04 19.38
N GLN A 608 13.63 -11.33 20.18
CA GLN A 608 13.07 -10.52 21.26
C GLN A 608 12.54 -9.21 20.70
N LYS A 609 11.72 -8.51 21.49
CA LYS A 609 11.20 -7.17 21.15
C LYS A 609 12.30 -6.23 20.63
N LYS A 610 13.44 -6.18 21.32
CA LYS A 610 14.56 -5.29 20.99
C LYS A 610 15.23 -5.61 19.66
N ASP A 611 15.14 -6.87 19.23
CA ASP A 611 15.77 -7.40 18.03
C ASP A 611 14.87 -7.26 16.80
N VAL A 612 13.61 -6.82 16.98
CA VAL A 612 12.65 -6.61 15.89
C VAL A 612 12.39 -5.13 15.68
N VAL A 613 12.54 -4.67 14.45
CA VAL A 613 12.31 -3.29 14.03
C VAL A 613 11.31 -3.27 12.89
N VAL A 614 10.23 -2.50 13.02
CA VAL A 614 9.25 -2.27 11.97
C VAL A 614 9.46 -0.89 11.39
N ILE A 615 9.57 -0.80 10.07
CA ILE A 615 9.76 0.47 9.35
C ILE A 615 8.48 0.80 8.59
N VAL A 616 8.01 2.04 8.76
CA VAL A 616 6.80 2.58 8.10
C VAL A 616 7.09 3.98 7.57
N ASN A 617 6.43 4.37 6.47
CA ASN A 617 6.57 5.69 5.84
C ASN A 617 5.21 6.42 5.72
N GLY A 618 4.27 6.11 6.61
CA GLY A 618 2.93 6.71 6.63
C GLY A 618 1.97 6.08 5.61
N GLN A 619 2.48 5.39 4.60
CA GLN A 619 1.67 4.70 3.58
C GLN A 619 1.41 3.22 3.91
N SER A 620 1.66 2.80 5.16
CA SER A 620 1.20 1.51 5.69
C SER A 620 -0.30 1.62 5.98
N ILE A 621 -1.13 1.11 5.07
CA ILE A 621 -2.60 1.30 5.05
C ILE A 621 -3.35 -0.02 5.30
N SER A 622 -4.59 0.05 5.79
CA SER A 622 -5.50 -1.09 5.94
C SER A 622 -4.87 -2.25 6.71
N THR A 623 -4.79 -3.45 6.14
CA THR A 623 -4.19 -4.63 6.77
C THR A 623 -2.73 -4.39 7.21
N SER A 624 -1.96 -3.60 6.47
CA SER A 624 -0.61 -3.22 6.88
C SER A 624 -0.61 -2.28 8.08
N ALA A 625 -1.55 -1.33 8.12
CA ALA A 625 -1.75 -0.46 9.27
C ALA A 625 -2.10 -1.27 10.51
N ILE A 626 -3.08 -2.19 10.42
CA ILE A 626 -3.47 -3.09 11.51
C ILE A 626 -2.24 -3.84 12.03
N PHE A 627 -1.47 -4.47 11.15
CA PHE A 627 -0.26 -5.21 11.55
C PHE A 627 0.77 -4.34 12.30
N ALA A 628 1.06 -3.14 11.77
CA ALA A 628 1.99 -2.20 12.42
C ALA A 628 1.45 -1.71 13.78
N GLN A 629 0.15 -1.39 13.84
CA GLN A 629 -0.53 -0.95 15.06
C GLN A 629 -0.56 -2.06 16.12
N GLU A 630 -0.77 -3.33 15.74
CA GLU A 630 -0.74 -4.46 16.67
C GLU A 630 0.65 -4.65 17.28
N ILE A 631 1.71 -4.52 16.47
CA ILE A 631 3.10 -4.56 16.96
C ILE A 631 3.37 -3.44 17.96
N GLN A 632 2.90 -2.23 17.65
CA GLN A 632 3.04 -1.06 18.50
C GLN A 632 2.24 -1.22 19.81
N GLN A 633 1.00 -1.66 19.72
CA GLN A 633 0.09 -1.84 20.85
C GLN A 633 0.55 -2.93 21.81
N LYS A 634 0.99 -4.08 21.27
CA LYS A 634 1.47 -5.21 22.06
C LYS A 634 2.94 -5.07 22.45
N LYS A 635 3.61 -4.04 21.94
CA LYS A 635 5.02 -3.74 22.24
C LYS A 635 5.91 -4.96 22.00
N VAL A 636 5.71 -5.65 20.86
CA VAL A 636 6.47 -6.86 20.48
C VAL A 636 7.62 -6.60 19.50
N GLY A 637 7.76 -5.36 19.05
CA GLY A 637 8.91 -4.85 18.31
C GLY A 637 9.07 -3.35 18.55
N ARG A 638 10.15 -2.77 18.03
CA ARG A 638 10.36 -1.32 17.93
C ARG A 638 9.79 -0.82 16.61
N THR A 639 9.15 0.33 16.62
CA THR A 639 8.54 0.94 15.41
C THR A 639 9.29 2.22 15.03
N ILE A 640 9.63 2.35 13.74
CA ILE A 640 10.35 3.49 13.21
C ILE A 640 9.56 4.11 12.07
N ALA A 641 9.24 5.39 12.25
CA ALA A 641 8.64 6.22 11.23
C ALA A 641 9.73 6.84 10.35
N LEU A 642 9.55 6.73 9.04
CA LEU A 642 10.24 7.54 8.05
C LEU A 642 9.30 8.63 7.56
N GLY A 643 9.86 9.81 7.35
CA GLY A 643 9.16 10.92 6.71
C GLY A 643 9.86 12.25 6.92
N ASN A 644 9.13 13.34 6.63
CA ASN A 644 9.60 14.70 6.89
C ASN A 644 9.36 15.12 8.34
N PHE A 645 10.43 15.12 9.14
CA PHE A 645 10.40 15.60 10.53
C PHE A 645 11.07 16.98 10.68
N GLY A 646 11.12 17.76 9.60
CA GLY A 646 11.70 19.12 9.55
C GLY A 646 10.89 20.20 10.27
N GLY A 647 9.83 19.83 11.00
CA GLY A 647 9.04 20.72 11.84
C GLY A 647 7.79 21.31 11.18
N ILE A 648 7.48 20.97 9.92
CA ILE A 648 6.33 21.52 9.20
C ILE A 648 4.97 21.13 9.81
N HIS A 649 4.92 20.00 10.49
CA HIS A 649 3.73 19.48 11.17
C HIS A 649 3.59 19.94 12.62
N ASN A 650 4.38 20.90 13.10
CA ASN A 650 4.26 21.48 14.45
C ASN A 650 4.16 20.43 15.59
N ASN A 651 4.97 19.38 15.55
CA ASN A 651 4.94 18.26 16.51
C ASN A 651 3.60 17.50 16.54
N THR A 652 2.85 17.46 15.43
CA THR A 652 1.72 16.54 15.31
C THR A 652 2.22 15.11 15.51
N ARG A 653 1.37 14.27 16.12
CA ARG A 653 1.71 12.86 16.38
C ARG A 653 1.77 12.05 15.09
N TYR A 654 2.73 11.14 14.99
CA TYR A 654 2.88 10.23 13.84
C TYR A 654 2.29 8.85 14.15
N SER A 655 1.25 8.42 13.42
CA SER A 655 0.72 7.05 13.56
C SER A 655 1.52 6.04 12.72
N VAL A 656 1.93 4.91 13.32
CA VAL A 656 2.65 3.81 12.63
C VAL A 656 1.84 3.15 11.51
N GLY A 657 0.53 3.24 11.58
CA GLY A 657 -0.39 2.71 10.59
C GLY A 657 -1.49 3.73 10.35
N THR A 658 -1.84 3.93 9.09
CA THR A 658 -2.87 4.88 8.68
C THR A 658 -4.05 4.15 8.07
N SER A 659 -5.24 4.66 8.32
CA SER A 659 -6.47 4.02 7.87
C SER A 659 -6.55 2.52 8.22
N GLY A 660 -6.58 2.20 9.53
CA GLY A 660 -6.62 0.83 10.08
C GLY A 660 -7.90 0.03 9.78
N GLY A 661 -8.64 0.41 8.74
CA GLY A 661 -9.87 -0.24 8.32
C GLY A 661 -9.67 -1.62 7.72
N SER A 662 -10.67 -2.48 7.99
CA SER A 662 -10.64 -3.89 7.61
C SER A 662 -11.10 -4.08 6.17
N ARG A 663 -12.41 -4.01 5.95
CA ARG A 663 -13.06 -4.45 4.73
C ARG A 663 -13.57 -3.25 3.94
N VAL A 664 -13.07 -3.16 2.73
CA VAL A 664 -13.51 -2.20 1.72
C VAL A 664 -14.50 -2.87 0.79
N ILE A 665 -15.56 -2.16 0.43
CA ILE A 665 -16.44 -2.55 -0.67
C ILE A 665 -16.58 -1.39 -1.65
N ASP A 666 -16.95 -1.71 -2.87
CA ASP A 666 -17.20 -0.73 -3.92
C ASP A 666 -18.48 -1.05 -4.71
N ASN A 667 -18.89 -0.11 -5.55
CA ASN A 667 -20.09 -0.26 -6.36
C ASN A 667 -19.99 -1.35 -7.43
N GLU A 668 -18.78 -1.73 -7.87
CA GLU A 668 -18.61 -2.80 -8.84
C GLU A 668 -18.81 -4.17 -8.18
N TYR A 669 -18.27 -4.38 -6.98
CA TYR A 669 -18.52 -5.58 -6.16
C TYR A 669 -20.01 -5.78 -5.89
N ILE A 670 -20.72 -4.71 -5.53
CA ILE A 670 -22.17 -4.78 -5.28
C ILE A 670 -22.94 -5.09 -6.57
N SER A 671 -22.51 -4.54 -7.71
CA SER A 671 -23.08 -4.86 -9.03
C SER A 671 -22.82 -6.32 -9.41
N ASP A 672 -21.63 -6.85 -9.17
CA ASP A 672 -21.27 -8.24 -9.44
C ASP A 672 -22.09 -9.20 -8.56
N LEU A 673 -22.34 -8.84 -7.28
CA LEU A 673 -23.25 -9.59 -6.40
C LEU A 673 -24.69 -9.59 -6.92
N LYS A 674 -25.19 -8.44 -7.41
CA LYS A 674 -26.53 -8.33 -8.03
C LYS A 674 -26.64 -9.28 -9.23
N GLN A 675 -25.64 -9.23 -10.12
CA GLN A 675 -25.62 -10.06 -11.32
C GLN A 675 -25.57 -11.56 -10.97
N ASP A 676 -24.72 -11.96 -10.00
CA ASP A 676 -24.65 -13.35 -9.57
C ASP A 676 -25.97 -13.81 -8.95
N TYR A 677 -26.61 -12.98 -8.12
CA TYR A 677 -27.93 -13.27 -7.58
C TYR A 677 -28.98 -13.49 -8.67
N GLU A 678 -29.05 -12.61 -9.67
CA GLU A 678 -30.02 -12.73 -10.78
C GLU A 678 -29.79 -14.01 -11.60
N LEU A 679 -28.53 -14.37 -11.85
CA LEU A 679 -28.14 -15.58 -12.58
C LEU A 679 -28.35 -16.88 -11.78
N ASN A 680 -28.29 -16.81 -10.44
CA ASN A 680 -28.31 -17.97 -9.54
C ASN A 680 -29.46 -17.89 -8.51
N ARG A 681 -30.59 -17.27 -8.86
CA ARG A 681 -31.70 -16.98 -7.93
C ARG A 681 -32.20 -18.21 -7.15
N ASP A 682 -32.18 -19.38 -7.78
CA ASP A 682 -32.60 -20.65 -7.15
C ASP A 682 -31.63 -21.10 -6.05
N ASP A 683 -30.34 -20.78 -6.16
CA ASP A 683 -29.31 -21.10 -5.17
C ASP A 683 -29.43 -20.17 -3.94
N TYR A 684 -29.98 -18.96 -4.13
CA TYR A 684 -30.17 -17.93 -3.08
C TYR A 684 -31.62 -17.79 -2.58
N LYS A 685 -32.53 -18.68 -2.98
CA LYS A 685 -33.96 -18.56 -2.65
C LYS A 685 -34.25 -18.48 -1.14
N ASP A 686 -33.38 -19.07 -0.32
CA ASP A 686 -33.51 -19.11 1.14
C ASP A 686 -33.15 -17.77 1.81
N LEU A 687 -32.53 -16.82 1.07
CA LEU A 687 -32.12 -15.51 1.59
C LEU A 687 -33.21 -14.44 1.53
N ASN A 688 -34.30 -14.69 0.78
CA ASN A 688 -35.41 -13.74 0.61
C ASN A 688 -34.98 -12.29 0.25
N ILE A 689 -33.90 -12.16 -0.54
CA ILE A 689 -33.37 -10.86 -0.96
C ILE A 689 -34.35 -10.18 -1.92
N ASP A 690 -34.73 -8.94 -1.62
CA ASP A 690 -35.43 -8.08 -2.58
C ASP A 690 -34.41 -7.45 -3.53
N ILE A 691 -34.52 -7.77 -4.82
CA ILE A 691 -33.62 -7.26 -5.86
C ILE A 691 -33.61 -5.73 -5.93
N ASN A 692 -34.70 -5.07 -5.51
CA ASN A 692 -34.81 -3.62 -5.50
C ASN A 692 -34.00 -2.95 -4.38
N GLN A 693 -33.48 -3.73 -3.42
CA GLN A 693 -32.58 -3.19 -2.40
C GLN A 693 -31.19 -2.92 -2.98
N PHE A 694 -30.79 -3.64 -4.04
CA PHE A 694 -29.52 -3.36 -4.71
C PHE A 694 -29.58 -1.98 -5.37
N PRO A 695 -28.55 -1.14 -5.21
CA PRO A 695 -28.46 0.11 -5.94
C PRO A 695 -28.50 -0.12 -7.46
N ASP A 696 -29.04 0.87 -8.17
CA ASP A 696 -28.92 0.91 -9.62
C ASP A 696 -27.51 1.36 -10.03
N PRO A 697 -27.07 1.06 -11.27
CA PRO A 697 -25.84 1.62 -11.80
C PRO A 697 -25.86 3.16 -11.78
N PHE A 698 -24.70 3.77 -11.68
CA PHE A 698 -24.56 5.23 -11.81
C PHE A 698 -24.98 5.72 -13.20
N TYR A 699 -25.35 7.00 -13.28
CA TYR A 699 -25.80 7.61 -14.54
C TYR A 699 -24.77 7.52 -15.67
N ARG A 700 -23.49 7.71 -15.33
CA ARG A 700 -22.37 7.55 -16.26
C ARG A 700 -21.66 6.23 -16.02
N LYS A 701 -21.39 5.51 -17.11
CA LYS A 701 -20.67 4.25 -17.07
C LYS A 701 -19.23 4.48 -16.57
N GLY A 702 -18.80 3.67 -15.62
CA GLY A 702 -17.47 3.76 -15.02
C GLY A 702 -17.37 4.74 -13.85
N THR A 703 -18.46 5.37 -13.40
CA THR A 703 -18.43 6.03 -12.08
C THR A 703 -18.13 5.00 -11.01
N TYR A 704 -17.23 5.36 -10.10
CA TYR A 704 -16.77 4.46 -9.05
C TYR A 704 -16.78 5.14 -7.68
N ILE A 705 -17.21 4.40 -6.68
CA ILE A 705 -17.11 4.74 -5.27
C ILE A 705 -16.66 3.49 -4.50
N SER A 706 -15.63 3.64 -3.67
CA SER A 706 -15.27 2.68 -2.62
C SER A 706 -15.48 3.30 -1.25
N PHE A 707 -15.70 2.48 -0.22
CA PHE A 707 -15.81 2.93 1.17
C PHE A 707 -15.50 1.80 2.16
N VAL A 708 -15.12 2.19 3.39
CA VAL A 708 -14.96 1.24 4.50
C VAL A 708 -16.32 0.71 4.92
N GLN A 709 -16.49 -0.60 4.84
CA GLN A 709 -17.69 -1.32 5.28
C GLN A 709 -17.61 -1.70 6.76
N THR A 710 -16.47 -2.23 7.21
CA THR A 710 -16.29 -2.75 8.58
C THR A 710 -15.04 -2.13 9.17
N GLU A 711 -15.15 -1.62 10.40
CA GLU A 711 -14.00 -1.05 11.11
C GLU A 711 -13.52 -1.96 12.24
N PHE A 712 -12.22 -1.90 12.50
CA PHE A 712 -11.58 -2.58 13.60
C PHE A 712 -11.29 -1.66 14.78
N TYR A 713 -11.33 -2.27 15.95
CA TYR A 713 -10.93 -1.65 17.20
C TYR A 713 -9.53 -2.08 17.59
N GLY A 714 -8.93 -1.34 18.54
CA GLY A 714 -7.69 -1.76 19.17
C GLY A 714 -7.82 -3.09 19.92
N ILE A 715 -6.68 -3.74 20.18
CA ILE A 715 -6.61 -5.08 20.76
C ILE A 715 -6.05 -5.12 22.19
N THR A 716 -5.88 -3.96 22.82
CA THR A 716 -5.47 -3.85 24.22
C THR A 716 -6.63 -3.33 25.07
N PRO A 717 -6.65 -3.56 26.39
CA PRO A 717 -7.70 -3.01 27.25
C PRO A 717 -7.90 -1.49 27.07
N ASN A 718 -6.80 -0.74 26.87
CA ASN A 718 -6.84 0.73 26.73
C ASN A 718 -7.31 1.21 25.36
N THR A 719 -7.21 0.37 24.34
CA THR A 719 -7.54 0.72 22.93
C THR A 719 -8.75 -0.04 22.43
N SER A 720 -9.28 -0.99 23.21
CA SER A 720 -10.37 -1.86 22.81
C SER A 720 -11.65 -1.12 22.45
N ASP A 721 -11.95 0.02 23.06
CA ASP A 721 -13.13 0.83 22.71
C ASP A 721 -12.83 1.93 21.68
N LYS A 722 -11.62 1.96 21.14
CA LYS A 722 -11.18 2.95 20.16
C LYS A 722 -11.06 2.32 18.78
N LEU A 723 -11.58 3.01 17.78
CA LEU A 723 -11.45 2.62 16.37
C LEU A 723 -10.02 2.85 15.89
N SER A 724 -9.46 1.86 15.20
CA SER A 724 -8.09 1.86 14.72
C SER A 724 -7.81 2.93 13.66
N GLU A 725 -8.82 3.36 12.89
CA GLU A 725 -8.77 4.51 11.98
C GLU A 725 -8.43 5.82 12.68
N PHE A 726 -8.98 6.04 13.88
CA PHE A 726 -8.97 7.34 14.56
C PHE A 726 -8.01 7.42 15.75
N GLU A 727 -7.60 6.28 16.31
CA GLU A 727 -6.58 6.26 17.35
C GLU A 727 -5.19 6.41 16.71
N THR A 728 -4.43 7.37 17.21
CA THR A 728 -3.03 7.54 16.80
C THR A 728 -2.13 6.60 17.60
N PHE A 729 -1.51 5.64 16.90
CA PHE A 729 -0.54 4.70 17.46
C PHE A 729 0.86 5.19 17.16
N ASP A 730 1.45 5.92 18.11
CA ASP A 730 2.71 6.60 17.87
C ASP A 730 3.87 5.63 17.56
N ALA A 731 4.71 5.99 16.60
CA ALA A 731 5.98 5.32 16.37
C ALA A 731 6.92 5.51 17.56
N ASP A 732 7.79 4.53 17.83
CA ASP A 732 8.77 4.65 18.91
C ASP A 732 9.86 5.67 18.54
N PHE A 733 10.33 5.65 17.29
CA PHE A 733 11.37 6.54 16.80
C PHE A 733 11.05 7.14 15.43
N HIS A 734 11.65 8.29 15.14
CA HIS A 734 11.46 9.07 13.92
C HIS A 734 12.79 9.26 13.19
N ILE A 735 12.86 8.92 11.90
CA ILE A 735 14.00 9.21 11.05
C ILE A 735 13.55 10.19 9.98
N ASP A 736 14.23 11.33 9.96
CA ASP A 736 14.06 12.37 8.95
C ASP A 736 14.61 11.89 7.60
N TRP A 737 13.70 11.29 6.83
CA TRP A 737 13.91 10.68 5.53
C TRP A 737 12.72 11.07 4.64
N PRO A 738 12.70 12.32 4.14
CA PRO A 738 11.62 12.73 3.28
C PRO A 738 11.70 11.97 1.95
N GLU A 739 10.64 11.22 1.61
CA GLU A 739 10.52 10.56 0.30
C GLU A 739 10.52 11.57 -0.83
N GLN A 740 11.21 11.27 -1.93
CA GLN A 740 11.27 12.15 -3.10
C GLN A 740 10.28 11.69 -4.19
N PHE A 741 10.05 12.55 -5.18
CA PHE A 741 9.15 12.22 -6.29
C PHE A 741 9.57 10.92 -6.99
N LEU A 742 8.63 9.97 -7.12
CA LEU A 742 8.83 8.63 -7.67
C LEU A 742 9.87 7.76 -6.95
N ASP A 743 10.27 8.07 -5.71
CA ASP A 743 11.17 7.19 -4.96
C ASP A 743 10.59 5.78 -4.83
N GLU A 744 9.29 5.65 -4.54
CA GLU A 744 8.53 4.40 -4.54
C GLU A 744 8.81 3.51 -5.79
N TYR A 745 8.90 4.14 -6.96
CA TYR A 745 9.04 3.42 -8.25
C TYR A 745 10.49 3.27 -8.70
N THR A 746 11.42 3.94 -8.03
CA THR A 746 12.85 3.91 -8.36
C THR A 746 13.68 3.20 -7.32
N GLU A 747 13.04 2.59 -6.32
CA GLU A 747 13.71 1.78 -5.33
C GLU A 747 14.44 0.61 -5.96
N ASN A 748 15.66 0.40 -5.49
CA ASN A 748 16.48 -0.74 -5.85
C ASN A 748 17.21 -1.27 -4.61
N GLU A 749 17.95 -2.35 -4.79
CA GLU A 749 18.73 -3.00 -3.72
C GLU A 749 19.66 -2.00 -3.01
N TYR A 750 20.30 -1.10 -3.75
CA TYR A 750 21.24 -0.13 -3.20
C TYR A 750 20.56 0.94 -2.35
N THR A 751 19.46 1.54 -2.81
CA THR A 751 18.72 2.54 -2.01
C THR A 751 18.16 1.92 -0.74
N ASN A 752 17.67 0.68 -0.82
CA ASN A 752 17.17 -0.06 0.33
C ASN A 752 18.30 -0.39 1.32
N GLU A 753 19.47 -0.83 0.85
CA GLU A 753 20.62 -1.09 1.71
C GLU A 753 21.06 0.16 2.49
N ILE A 754 21.18 1.31 1.81
CA ILE A 754 21.51 2.58 2.44
C ILE A 754 20.50 2.92 3.54
N LEU A 755 19.21 2.77 3.24
CA LEU A 755 18.16 3.04 4.20
C LEU A 755 18.29 2.13 5.43
N TYR A 756 18.39 0.81 5.24
CA TYR A 756 18.48 -0.12 6.37
C TYR A 756 19.73 0.13 7.21
N ARG A 757 20.88 0.44 6.58
CA ARG A 757 22.10 0.83 7.31
C ARG A 757 21.89 2.10 8.13
N ARG A 758 21.23 3.11 7.55
CA ARG A 758 20.90 4.35 8.27
C ARG A 758 19.96 4.10 9.44
N VAL A 759 18.95 3.25 9.28
CA VAL A 759 18.02 2.86 10.34
C VAL A 759 18.78 2.22 11.51
N LEU A 760 19.68 1.29 11.21
CA LEU A 760 20.47 0.59 12.22
C LEU A 760 21.44 1.52 12.94
N GLN A 761 22.16 2.37 12.18
CA GLN A 761 23.05 3.38 12.75
C GLN A 761 22.28 4.31 13.69
N TYR A 762 21.12 4.82 13.25
CA TYR A 762 20.27 5.68 14.04
C TYR A 762 19.83 5.04 15.36
N LEU A 763 19.41 3.78 15.32
CA LEU A 763 19.02 3.04 16.53
C LEU A 763 20.22 2.82 17.47
N ASP A 764 21.37 2.44 16.93
CA ASP A 764 22.57 2.20 17.74
C ASP A 764 23.03 3.49 18.44
N GLU A 765 22.97 4.64 17.74
CA GLU A 765 23.21 5.98 18.30
C GLU A 765 22.19 6.32 19.40
N LYS A 766 20.89 6.17 19.11
CA LYS A 766 19.79 6.55 20.02
C LYS A 766 19.74 5.72 21.31
N LEU A 767 20.12 4.46 21.22
CA LEU A 767 20.17 3.53 22.34
C LEU A 767 21.54 3.57 23.04
N GLY A 768 22.52 4.32 22.55
CA GLY A 768 23.86 4.34 23.13
C GLY A 768 24.55 2.98 23.04
N ASN A 769 24.25 2.21 21.99
CA ASN A 769 24.87 0.94 21.66
C ASN A 769 26.10 1.10 20.77
N GLU A 770 26.53 2.35 20.49
CA GLU A 770 27.80 2.61 19.83
C GLU A 770 28.92 1.89 20.56
N GLN A 771 29.38 0.78 19.98
CA GLN A 771 30.68 0.25 20.34
C GLN A 771 31.68 1.37 20.09
N GLN A 772 32.54 1.67 21.05
CA GLN A 772 33.77 2.41 20.78
C GLN A 772 34.55 1.62 19.73
N TYR A 773 34.24 1.86 18.45
CA TYR A 773 35.05 1.44 17.33
C TYR A 773 36.29 2.33 17.41
N GLU A 774 37.21 1.99 18.32
CA GLU A 774 38.56 2.51 18.20
C GLU A 774 39.04 2.09 16.81
N PRO A 775 39.38 3.03 15.91
CA PRO A 775 39.87 2.68 14.60
C PRO A 775 41.15 1.86 14.78
N GLU A 776 41.07 0.55 14.56
CA GLU A 776 42.22 -0.33 14.63
C GLU A 776 43.25 0.14 13.60
N LEU A 777 44.43 0.52 14.10
CA LEU A 777 45.60 0.82 13.28
C LEU A 777 45.93 -0.41 12.40
N PRO A 778 46.15 -0.28 11.08
CA PRO A 778 46.06 -1.42 10.14
C PRO A 778 47.16 -2.49 10.20
N ASP A 779 48.09 -2.47 11.16
CA ASP A 779 49.41 -3.07 10.95
C ASP A 779 49.76 -4.31 11.79
N GLN A 780 48.85 -4.94 12.54
CA GLN A 780 49.17 -6.22 13.22
C GLN A 780 48.13 -7.35 12.99
N PRO A 781 48.55 -8.50 12.42
CA PRO A 781 47.69 -9.68 12.29
C PRO A 781 47.56 -10.36 13.66
N ASN A 782 46.54 -9.97 14.42
CA ASN A 782 46.31 -10.49 15.77
C ASN A 782 45.43 -11.75 15.72
N THR A 783 46.03 -12.91 15.96
CA THR A 783 45.35 -14.22 16.12
C THR A 783 44.41 -14.29 17.33
N ASN A 784 44.42 -13.26 18.20
CA ASN A 784 43.48 -13.11 19.32
C ASN A 784 42.14 -12.44 18.95
N LEU A 785 42.03 -11.81 17.76
CA LEU A 785 40.82 -11.10 17.36
C LEU A 785 39.64 -12.06 17.11
N GLN A 786 39.89 -13.24 16.53
CA GLN A 786 38.85 -14.27 16.37
C GLN A 786 38.33 -14.83 17.70
N GLN A 787 39.18 -14.91 18.74
CA GLN A 787 38.75 -15.38 20.07
C GLN A 787 38.03 -14.30 20.89
N MET A 788 38.34 -13.01 20.68
CA MET A 788 37.59 -11.90 21.27
C MET A 788 36.24 -11.69 20.57
N ILE A 789 36.18 -11.79 19.23
CA ILE A 789 34.91 -11.76 18.48
C ILE A 789 34.02 -12.93 18.91
N GLN A 790 34.56 -14.13 19.10
CA GLN A 790 33.77 -15.28 19.56
C GLN A 790 33.25 -15.14 21.01
N ARG A 791 34.00 -14.51 21.93
CA ARG A 791 33.51 -14.29 23.31
C ARG A 791 32.50 -13.15 23.44
N ASN A 792 32.63 -12.10 22.62
CA ASN A 792 31.68 -10.98 22.63
C ASN A 792 30.39 -11.27 21.84
N GLU A 793 30.34 -12.36 21.08
CA GLU A 793 29.16 -12.73 20.29
C GLU A 793 28.05 -13.44 21.08
N GLU A 794 28.35 -13.95 22.28
CA GLU A 794 27.39 -14.67 23.15
C GLU A 794 26.77 -13.80 24.25
N GLU A 795 27.43 -12.74 24.72
CA GLU A 795 26.84 -11.79 25.68
C GLU A 795 26.10 -10.66 24.97
N ASP A 796 24.82 -10.49 25.32
CA ASP A 796 23.97 -9.41 24.82
C ASP A 796 24.43 -8.07 25.39
N ASN A 797 25.38 -7.46 24.66
CA ASN A 797 26.06 -6.22 25.01
C ASN A 797 25.17 -4.97 24.83
N GLU A 798 23.88 -5.13 24.54
CA GLU A 798 22.95 -4.01 24.45
C GLU A 798 22.83 -3.31 25.81
N VAL A 799 23.11 -2.01 25.82
CA VAL A 799 23.11 -1.17 27.03
C VAL A 799 21.81 -0.38 27.11
N GLY A 800 21.33 0.14 25.98
CA GLY A 800 20.14 0.96 25.90
C GLY A 800 18.85 0.20 25.72
N CYS A 801 17.76 0.85 26.12
CA CYS A 801 16.39 0.35 25.98
C CYS A 801 15.44 1.49 25.62
N ALA A 802 14.36 1.17 24.91
CA ALA A 802 13.21 2.06 24.80
C ALA A 802 12.38 1.99 26.11
N ALA A 803 11.66 3.07 26.45
CA ALA A 803 10.85 3.10 27.66
C ALA A 803 9.86 1.92 27.74
N GLY A 804 9.72 1.35 28.93
CA GLY A 804 8.88 0.17 29.20
C GLY A 804 9.39 -1.16 28.61
N GLU A 805 10.49 -1.16 27.85
CA GLU A 805 11.09 -2.38 27.31
C GLU A 805 11.62 -3.29 28.41
N VAL A 806 11.55 -4.60 28.17
CA VAL A 806 12.04 -5.64 29.08
C VAL A 806 12.97 -6.56 28.31
N LEU A 807 14.24 -6.62 28.74
CA LEU A 807 15.25 -7.51 28.20
C LEU A 807 15.05 -8.91 28.78
N ILE A 808 14.76 -9.87 27.92
CA ILE A 808 14.63 -11.29 28.30
C ILE A 808 15.91 -12.03 27.88
N SER A 809 16.08 -13.27 28.32
CA SER A 809 17.11 -14.16 27.77
C SER A 809 16.43 -15.15 26.83
N THR A 810 16.92 -15.30 25.59
CA THR A 810 16.32 -16.22 24.62
C THR A 810 16.55 -17.69 24.95
N ASN A 811 17.54 -18.01 25.80
CA ASN A 811 18.03 -19.38 25.97
C ASN A 811 17.91 -19.91 27.41
N GLU A 812 17.80 -19.04 28.41
CA GLU A 812 17.84 -19.43 29.81
C GLU A 812 17.00 -18.47 30.67
N ARG A 813 16.35 -18.98 31.71
CA ARG A 813 15.70 -18.15 32.73
C ARG A 813 16.76 -17.25 33.37
N ILE A 814 16.46 -15.96 33.49
CA ILE A 814 17.38 -15.02 34.13
C ILE A 814 17.50 -15.42 35.59
N ALA A 815 18.70 -15.85 36.00
CA ALA A 815 18.93 -16.42 37.34
C ALA A 815 18.46 -15.49 38.45
N ASP A 816 18.64 -14.18 38.27
CA ASP A 816 18.22 -13.13 39.21
C ASP A 816 16.70 -13.01 39.34
N CYS A 817 15.95 -13.36 38.30
CA CYS A 817 14.48 -13.26 38.27
C CYS A 817 13.78 -14.59 38.59
N LYS A 818 14.53 -15.68 38.77
CA LYS A 818 13.99 -17.04 38.96
C LYS A 818 12.98 -17.15 40.11
N GLN A 819 13.20 -16.44 41.21
CA GLN A 819 12.29 -16.47 42.37
C GLN A 819 10.89 -15.94 42.04
N LEU A 820 10.76 -15.05 41.05
CA LEU A 820 9.48 -14.50 40.63
C LEU A 820 8.75 -15.47 39.69
N GLU A 821 9.49 -16.17 38.83
CA GLU A 821 8.94 -17.21 37.93
C GLU A 821 8.40 -18.43 38.69
N ASP A 822 8.93 -18.74 39.87
CA ASP A 822 8.47 -19.89 40.67
C ASP A 822 7.01 -19.74 41.14
N GLY A 823 6.46 -18.51 41.12
CA GLY A 823 5.06 -18.23 41.48
C GLY A 823 4.04 -18.47 40.35
N ASP A 824 4.49 -18.44 39.10
CA ASP A 824 3.68 -18.68 37.90
C ASP A 824 4.59 -19.24 36.80
N PRO A 825 4.55 -20.56 36.53
CA PRO A 825 5.56 -21.21 35.70
C PRO A 825 5.46 -20.84 34.22
N HIS A 826 4.38 -20.16 33.82
CA HIS A 826 4.15 -19.64 32.47
C HIS A 826 4.50 -18.15 32.34
N SER A 827 4.85 -17.48 33.45
CA SER A 827 5.31 -16.10 33.42
C SER A 827 6.79 -16.02 33.03
N ILE A 828 7.12 -15.09 32.13
CA ILE A 828 8.51 -14.82 31.71
C ILE A 828 8.91 -13.46 32.28
N TYR A 829 9.97 -13.45 33.08
CA TYR A 829 10.54 -12.23 33.64
C TYR A 829 11.81 -11.81 32.90
N GLY A 830 12.07 -10.51 32.89
CA GLY A 830 13.27 -9.94 32.29
C GLY A 830 13.73 -8.68 33.02
N TYR A 831 14.86 -8.11 32.58
CA TYR A 831 15.37 -6.85 33.10
C TYR A 831 14.62 -5.66 32.50
N LYS A 832 14.01 -4.85 33.36
CA LYS A 832 13.29 -3.64 32.97
C LYS A 832 14.23 -2.54 32.48
N CYS A 833 13.71 -1.70 31.61
CA CYS A 833 14.31 -0.41 31.30
C CYS A 833 14.28 0.52 32.53
N SER A 834 15.31 1.35 32.69
CA SER A 834 15.37 2.38 33.75
C SER A 834 14.23 3.40 33.66
N ILE A 835 13.57 3.48 32.51
CA ILE A 835 12.37 4.27 32.27
C ILE A 835 11.19 3.29 32.16
N GLU A 836 10.43 3.15 33.26
CA GLU A 836 9.42 2.10 33.36
C GLU A 836 8.10 2.41 32.64
N TYR A 837 7.79 3.68 32.37
CA TYR A 837 6.53 4.08 31.75
C TYR A 837 6.57 3.87 30.24
N ASP A 838 5.83 2.87 29.75
CA ASP A 838 5.89 2.35 28.38
C ASP A 838 5.55 3.36 27.26
N ASN A 839 4.95 4.51 27.62
CA ASN A 839 4.50 5.55 26.67
C ASN A 839 5.09 6.93 26.98
N ILE A 840 6.13 7.03 27.83
CA ILE A 840 6.75 8.33 28.10
C ILE A 840 7.57 8.79 26.90
N ARG A 841 7.27 10.00 26.43
CA ARG A 841 7.84 10.60 25.21
C ARG A 841 8.65 11.85 25.50
N ASN A 842 9.58 12.14 24.61
CA ASN A 842 10.33 13.39 24.61
C ASN A 842 9.42 14.54 24.13
N GLU A 843 9.27 15.59 24.93
CA GLU A 843 8.37 16.72 24.60
C GLU A 843 8.75 17.47 23.31
N THR A 844 10.01 17.40 22.89
CA THR A 844 10.52 18.13 21.71
C THR A 844 10.43 17.29 20.44
N THR A 845 10.80 16.00 20.51
CA THR A 845 10.87 15.14 19.31
C THR A 845 9.65 14.24 19.14
N ASP A 846 8.80 14.17 20.17
CA ASP A 846 7.69 13.22 20.29
C ASP A 846 8.13 11.76 20.10
N GLU A 847 9.40 11.43 20.34
CA GLU A 847 9.90 10.04 20.31
C GLU A 847 9.78 9.39 21.69
N ILE A 848 9.75 8.06 21.75
CA ILE A 848 9.82 7.34 23.02
C ILE A 848 11.15 7.65 23.73
N MET A 849 11.10 7.85 25.05
CA MET A 849 12.33 8.05 25.82
C MET A 849 13.19 6.79 25.81
N THR A 850 14.51 6.97 25.83
CA THR A 850 15.48 5.88 25.98
C THR A 850 16.08 5.86 27.37
N GLY A 851 16.46 4.65 27.82
CA GLY A 851 17.07 4.40 29.12
C GLY A 851 18.15 3.33 29.03
N LYS A 852 18.49 2.72 30.17
CA LYS A 852 19.38 1.56 30.24
C LYS A 852 18.69 0.39 30.93
N PHE A 853 19.01 -0.83 30.52
CA PHE A 853 18.53 -2.01 31.23
C PHE A 853 19.15 -2.11 32.63
N ILE A 854 18.34 -2.39 33.64
CA ILE A 854 18.79 -2.64 35.01
C ILE A 854 19.05 -4.15 35.13
N LYS A 855 20.29 -4.58 34.92
CA LYS A 855 20.70 -6.01 34.86
C LYS A 855 21.03 -6.58 36.24
N ASP A 856 20.07 -6.52 37.16
CA ASP A 856 20.14 -7.12 38.51
C ASP A 856 18.74 -7.54 38.99
N SER A 857 18.65 -8.06 40.22
CA SER A 857 17.38 -8.51 40.81
C SER A 857 16.35 -7.40 41.03
N GLU A 858 16.75 -6.13 41.17
CA GLU A 858 15.83 -4.98 41.24
C GLU A 858 15.24 -4.65 39.85
N GLY A 859 15.93 -5.08 38.81
CA GLY A 859 15.51 -4.97 37.42
C GLY A 859 14.42 -5.94 37.00
N CYS A 860 14.14 -7.00 37.75
CA CYS A 860 13.20 -8.03 37.31
C CYS A 860 11.75 -7.51 37.18
N LYS A 861 11.20 -7.55 35.96
CA LYS A 861 9.82 -7.18 35.61
C LYS A 861 9.17 -8.28 34.79
N PHE A 862 7.88 -8.49 35.00
CA PHE A 862 7.09 -9.42 34.21
C PHE A 862 7.04 -8.94 32.75
N SER A 863 7.59 -9.72 31.82
CA SER A 863 7.67 -9.37 30.40
C SER A 863 6.39 -9.77 29.68
N HIS A 864 6.10 -11.07 29.61
CA HIS A 864 4.97 -11.65 28.89
C HIS A 864 4.72 -13.10 29.34
N CYS A 865 3.61 -13.70 28.93
CA CYS A 865 3.32 -15.10 29.18
C CYS A 865 3.92 -16.03 28.12
N SER A 866 4.26 -17.27 28.50
CA SER A 866 4.64 -18.31 27.55
C SER A 866 3.55 -18.49 26.49
N ALA A 867 3.94 -18.81 25.26
CA ALA A 867 2.99 -18.97 24.16
C ALA A 867 1.85 -19.95 24.52
N GLY A 868 0.62 -19.57 24.19
CA GLY A 868 -0.61 -20.29 24.58
C GLY A 868 -1.21 -19.84 25.91
N TYR A 869 -0.59 -18.86 26.57
CA TYR A 869 -1.08 -18.22 27.79
C TYR A 869 -1.17 -16.71 27.56
N MET A 870 -2.09 -16.06 28.27
CA MET A 870 -2.31 -14.61 28.21
C MET A 870 -2.27 -13.99 29.60
N ARG A 871 -1.82 -12.74 29.67
CA ARG A 871 -1.80 -11.98 30.92
C ARG A 871 -3.20 -11.52 31.34
N ILE A 872 -3.66 -11.97 32.50
CA ILE A 872 -4.85 -11.46 33.21
C ILE A 872 -4.49 -11.18 34.67
N ASN A 873 -4.65 -9.92 35.12
CA ASN A 873 -4.34 -9.49 36.49
C ASN A 873 -2.92 -9.90 36.92
N ASP A 874 -1.93 -9.65 36.06
CA ASP A 874 -0.51 -10.01 36.26
C ASP A 874 -0.24 -11.51 36.44
N LYS A 875 -1.14 -12.38 35.97
CA LYS A 875 -0.96 -13.83 35.93
C LYS A 875 -1.16 -14.38 34.53
N CYS A 876 -0.45 -15.44 34.22
CA CYS A 876 -0.62 -16.18 32.99
C CYS A 876 -1.77 -17.17 33.13
N VAL A 877 -2.79 -16.98 32.32
CA VAL A 877 -3.92 -17.89 32.21
C VAL A 877 -3.95 -18.49 30.81
N GLU A 878 -4.54 -19.67 30.68
CA GLU A 878 -4.65 -20.35 29.41
C GLU A 878 -5.38 -19.49 28.38
N GLU A 879 -4.82 -19.37 27.17
CA GLU A 879 -5.49 -18.74 26.04
C GLU A 879 -6.75 -19.56 25.68
N PRO A 880 -7.90 -18.90 25.43
CA PRO A 880 -9.10 -19.59 24.97
C PRO A 880 -8.84 -20.28 23.62
N ILE A 881 -9.32 -21.52 23.49
CA ILE A 881 -9.22 -22.27 22.23
C ILE A 881 -10.35 -21.82 21.30
N LEU A 882 -10.00 -21.14 20.22
CA LEU A 882 -10.94 -20.70 19.19
C LEU A 882 -11.20 -21.80 18.15
N LEU A 883 -12.20 -21.61 17.31
CA LEU A 883 -12.59 -22.58 16.27
C LEU A 883 -11.39 -22.96 15.37
N GLY A 884 -11.11 -24.25 15.20
CA GLY A 884 -10.02 -24.74 14.36
C GLY A 884 -8.64 -24.71 15.03
N ASP A 885 -8.53 -24.08 16.20
CA ASP A 885 -7.38 -24.29 17.08
C ASP A 885 -7.53 -25.62 17.85
N THR A 886 -6.40 -26.26 18.15
CA THR A 886 -6.35 -27.43 19.04
C THR A 886 -5.53 -27.08 20.27
N VAL A 887 -5.80 -27.74 21.41
CA VAL A 887 -4.99 -27.54 22.62
C VAL A 887 -3.51 -27.79 22.32
N ALA A 888 -3.19 -28.88 21.62
CA ALA A 888 -1.82 -29.20 21.23
C ALA A 888 -1.16 -28.13 20.32
N PHE A 889 -1.95 -27.33 19.60
CA PHE A 889 -1.44 -26.24 18.77
C PHE A 889 -1.28 -24.92 19.53
N VAL A 890 -2.22 -24.61 20.43
CA VAL A 890 -2.20 -23.38 21.24
C VAL A 890 -1.22 -23.50 22.39
N ARG A 891 -1.27 -24.63 23.10
CA ARG A 891 -0.48 -25.00 24.28
C ARG A 891 0.17 -26.36 24.05
N PRO A 892 1.24 -26.39 23.25
CA PRO A 892 1.89 -27.65 22.96
C PRO A 892 2.65 -28.18 24.18
N GLU A 893 2.60 -29.50 24.39
CA GLU A 893 3.12 -30.19 25.58
C GLU A 893 4.60 -29.89 25.92
N TYR A 894 5.42 -29.53 24.92
CA TYR A 894 6.84 -29.21 25.15
C TYR A 894 7.06 -27.82 25.77
N LEU A 895 6.07 -26.92 25.70
CA LEU A 895 6.08 -25.63 26.41
C LEU A 895 5.51 -25.74 27.82
N GLU A 896 4.82 -26.84 28.13
CA GLU A 896 4.31 -27.09 29.47
C GLU A 896 5.49 -27.35 30.44
N PRO A 897 5.54 -26.64 31.58
CA PRO A 897 6.51 -26.91 32.63
C PRO A 897 6.44 -28.37 33.03
N LYS A 898 7.52 -29.13 32.81
CA LYS A 898 7.61 -30.49 33.35
C LYS A 898 7.77 -30.38 34.85
N ASP A 899 6.87 -31.02 35.59
CA ASP A 899 7.06 -31.21 37.03
C ASP A 899 8.49 -31.74 37.26
N PRO A 900 9.24 -31.20 38.24
CA PRO A 900 10.52 -31.75 38.58
C PRO A 900 10.30 -33.22 38.88
N ILE A 901 10.90 -34.09 38.07
CA ILE A 901 10.80 -35.54 38.23
C ILE A 901 11.29 -35.81 39.65
N ILE A 902 10.35 -36.02 40.59
CA ILE A 902 10.67 -36.50 41.92
C ILE A 902 11.25 -37.88 41.65
N PRO A 903 12.55 -38.11 41.88
CA PRO A 903 13.13 -39.42 41.60
C PRO A 903 12.32 -40.42 42.42
N ASP A 904 11.66 -41.35 41.71
CA ASP A 904 10.94 -42.44 42.35
C ASP A 904 11.86 -43.07 43.42
N PRO A 905 11.35 -43.33 44.64
CA PRO A 905 12.16 -43.94 45.68
C PRO A 905 12.76 -45.22 45.11
N ILE A 906 14.10 -45.24 45.05
CA ILE A 906 14.92 -46.35 44.58
C ILE A 906 14.39 -47.63 45.25
N THR A 907 13.62 -48.41 44.50
CA THR A 907 13.19 -49.74 44.91
C THR A 907 14.25 -50.68 44.36
N ASP A 908 14.91 -51.40 45.28
CA ASP A 908 16.02 -52.29 44.97
C ASP A 908 15.66 -53.25 43.83
N PRO A 909 16.59 -53.51 42.89
CA PRO A 909 16.34 -54.39 41.76
C PRO A 909 16.10 -55.82 42.26
N GLU A 910 14.91 -56.33 41.99
CA GLU A 910 14.53 -57.73 42.18
C GLU A 910 15.36 -58.60 41.21
N VAL A 911 16.11 -59.54 41.80
CA VAL A 911 17.06 -60.42 41.12
C VAL A 911 16.30 -61.53 40.39
N GLU A 912 16.23 -61.47 39.06
CA GLU A 912 15.71 -62.56 38.24
C GLU A 912 16.78 -63.65 37.97
N GLU A 913 16.36 -64.91 38.17
CA GLU A 913 17.14 -66.14 38.00
C GLU A 913 17.47 -66.48 36.53
N PRO A 914 18.57 -67.22 36.26
CA PRO A 914 18.93 -67.63 34.91
C PRO A 914 18.25 -68.96 34.51
N GLU A 915 17.44 -68.92 33.45
CA GLU A 915 16.90 -70.14 32.82
C GLU A 915 17.75 -70.70 31.67
N ASN A 916 17.66 -72.03 31.56
CA ASN A 916 18.55 -72.96 30.90
C ASN A 916 18.54 -72.96 29.36
N VAL A 917 19.74 -73.21 28.82
CA VAL A 917 20.05 -73.55 27.42
C VAL A 917 19.32 -74.84 26.98
N LYS A 918 18.54 -74.79 25.88
CA LYS A 918 18.07 -75.98 25.16
C LYS A 918 18.35 -75.95 23.65
N LYS A 919 19.19 -76.93 23.30
CA LYS A 919 19.52 -77.60 22.03
C LYS A 919 18.64 -77.34 20.78
N SER A 920 19.36 -77.20 19.68
CA SER A 920 18.94 -76.98 18.30
C SER A 920 17.99 -78.04 17.72
N ARG A 921 16.98 -77.55 17.00
CA ARG A 921 16.31 -78.27 15.90
C ARG A 921 16.23 -77.34 14.69
N ILE A 922 16.87 -77.74 13.60
CA ILE A 922 16.72 -77.16 12.27
C ILE A 922 15.25 -77.31 11.88
N SER A 923 14.53 -76.20 11.76
CA SER A 923 13.11 -76.18 11.37
C SER A 923 12.91 -75.25 10.18
N ALA A 924 12.01 -75.66 9.29
CA ALA A 924 11.26 -75.02 8.20
C ALA A 924 11.46 -73.53 7.80
N TRP A 925 12.05 -72.67 8.62
CA TRP A 925 12.26 -71.24 8.36
C TRP A 925 13.19 -70.91 7.19
N LEU A 926 14.14 -71.79 6.87
CA LEU A 926 15.04 -71.59 5.73
C LEU A 926 14.32 -71.76 4.38
N ILE A 927 13.25 -72.57 4.34
CA ILE A 927 12.41 -72.73 3.13
C ILE A 927 11.45 -71.55 2.98
N ILE A 928 10.89 -71.04 4.09
CA ILE A 928 10.02 -69.85 4.10
C ILE A 928 10.81 -68.59 3.69
N GLY A 929 12.05 -68.45 4.14
CA GLY A 929 12.91 -67.32 3.76
C GLY A 929 13.20 -67.26 2.26
N ILE A 930 13.42 -68.41 1.61
CA ILE A 930 13.63 -68.46 0.15
C ILE A 930 12.36 -68.07 -0.62
N ILE A 931 11.18 -68.49 -0.16
CA ILE A 931 9.89 -68.12 -0.79
C ILE A 931 9.63 -66.61 -0.65
N LEU A 932 9.93 -66.03 0.51
CA LEU A 932 9.77 -64.59 0.76
C LEU A 932 10.67 -63.74 -0.14
N ILE A 933 11.91 -64.17 -0.37
CA ILE A 933 12.84 -63.49 -1.29
C ILE A 933 12.30 -63.52 -2.73
N VAL A 934 11.75 -64.65 -3.18
CA VAL A 934 11.15 -64.77 -4.51
C VAL A 934 9.93 -63.84 -4.67
N ILE A 935 9.08 -63.72 -3.64
CA ILE A 935 7.92 -62.81 -3.66
C ILE A 935 8.38 -61.34 -3.76
N VAL A 936 9.40 -60.95 -2.99
CA VAL A 936 9.93 -59.57 -3.04
C VAL A 936 10.49 -59.24 -4.43
N VAL A 937 11.20 -60.17 -5.06
CA VAL A 937 11.71 -59.97 -6.43
C VAL A 937 10.58 -59.80 -7.45
N ILE A 938 9.47 -60.56 -7.30
CA ILE A 938 8.29 -60.42 -8.16
C ILE A 938 7.62 -59.05 -7.96
N ILE A 939 7.46 -58.60 -6.71
CA ILE A 939 6.86 -57.29 -6.40
C ILE A 939 7.70 -56.15 -6.99
N VAL A 940 9.03 -56.20 -6.84
CA VAL A 940 9.93 -55.20 -7.40
C VAL A 940 9.84 -55.20 -8.94
N GLY A 941 9.76 -56.37 -9.58
CA GLY A 941 9.53 -56.49 -11.02
C GLY A 941 8.22 -55.83 -11.49
N ILE A 942 7.13 -56.02 -10.74
CA ILE A 942 5.83 -55.40 -11.05
C ILE A 942 5.88 -53.88 -10.88
N LEU A 943 6.53 -53.38 -9.82
CA LEU A 943 6.68 -51.94 -9.59
C LEU A 943 7.51 -51.28 -10.69
N ILE A 944 8.57 -51.94 -11.17
CA ILE A 944 9.36 -51.45 -12.31
C ILE A 944 8.52 -51.42 -13.59
N LEU A 945 7.72 -52.46 -13.85
CA LEU A 945 6.81 -52.49 -15.00
C LEU A 945 5.74 -51.40 -14.94
N MET A 946 5.15 -51.16 -13.77
CA MET A 946 4.20 -50.05 -13.57
C MET A 946 4.87 -48.69 -13.78
N TYR A 947 6.06 -48.49 -13.24
CA TYR A 947 6.83 -47.26 -13.45
C TYR A 947 7.13 -47.00 -14.93
N LEU A 948 7.54 -48.04 -15.66
CA LEU A 948 7.78 -47.94 -17.11
C LEU A 948 6.50 -47.66 -17.90
N TYR A 949 5.36 -48.24 -17.49
CA TYR A 949 4.05 -47.97 -18.07
C TYR A 949 3.65 -46.50 -17.87
N PHE A 950 3.68 -46.00 -16.63
CA PHE A 950 3.35 -44.59 -16.31
C PHE A 950 4.31 -43.60 -16.97
N SER A 951 5.59 -43.92 -17.08
CA SER A 951 6.58 -43.09 -17.78
C SER A 951 6.25 -42.97 -19.27
N LYS A 952 5.76 -44.05 -19.90
CA LYS A 952 5.35 -44.05 -21.31
C LYS A 952 4.05 -43.28 -21.53
N GLU A 953 3.07 -43.45 -20.64
CA GLU A 953 1.80 -42.70 -20.68
C GLU A 953 2.01 -41.20 -20.47
N LYS A 954 2.88 -40.81 -19.52
CA LYS A 954 3.27 -39.42 -19.30
C LYS A 954 3.95 -38.78 -20.53
N LYS A 955 4.75 -39.56 -21.28
CA LYS A 955 5.35 -39.09 -22.55
C LYS A 955 4.30 -38.89 -23.64
N LEU A 956 3.31 -39.78 -23.73
CA LEU A 956 2.22 -39.66 -24.71
C LEU A 956 1.34 -38.44 -24.40
N LEU A 957 1.00 -38.23 -23.12
CA LEU A 957 0.20 -37.08 -22.70
C LEU A 957 0.92 -35.76 -22.99
N ARG A 958 2.25 -35.71 -22.80
CA ARG A 958 3.07 -34.53 -23.15
C ARG A 958 3.06 -34.24 -24.66
N SER A 959 3.13 -35.26 -25.52
CA SER A 959 3.12 -35.01 -26.97
C SER A 959 1.74 -34.52 -27.44
N GLN A 960 0.65 -35.03 -26.87
CA GLN A 960 -0.71 -34.56 -27.17
C GLN A 960 -0.91 -33.11 -26.74
N LEU A 961 -0.42 -32.75 -25.55
CA LEU A 961 -0.51 -31.37 -25.04
C LEU A 961 0.31 -30.39 -25.90
N GLU A 962 1.43 -30.86 -26.46
CA GLU A 962 2.29 -30.06 -27.33
C GLU A 962 1.67 -29.86 -28.72
N GLU A 963 1.01 -30.88 -29.28
CA GLU A 963 0.20 -30.74 -30.50
C GLU A 963 -0.98 -29.77 -30.33
N GLU A 964 -1.72 -29.85 -29.20
CA GLU A 964 -2.80 -28.90 -28.91
C GLU A 964 -2.28 -27.46 -28.75
N ARG A 965 -1.12 -27.29 -28.11
CA ARG A 965 -0.48 -25.96 -27.97
C ARG A 965 -0.08 -25.38 -29.33
N ILE A 966 0.49 -26.21 -30.22
CA ILE A 966 0.85 -25.77 -31.58
C ILE A 966 -0.42 -25.38 -32.35
N LEU A 967 -1.47 -26.19 -32.31
CA LEU A 967 -2.74 -25.91 -32.98
C LEU A 967 -3.39 -24.61 -32.49
N HIS A 968 -3.39 -24.38 -31.17
CA HIS A 968 -3.92 -23.15 -30.59
C HIS A 968 -3.11 -21.92 -31.01
N THR A 969 -1.78 -22.06 -31.09
CA THR A 969 -0.89 -20.99 -31.56
C THR A 969 -1.15 -20.64 -33.03
N GLU A 970 -1.36 -21.65 -33.88
CA GLU A 970 -1.71 -21.44 -35.30
C GLU A 970 -3.07 -20.74 -35.47
N LEU A 971 -4.08 -21.11 -34.68
CA LEU A 971 -5.39 -20.45 -34.66
C LEU A 971 -5.28 -18.97 -34.29
N LEU A 972 -4.49 -18.64 -33.26
CA LEU A 972 -4.27 -17.24 -32.84
C LEU A 972 -3.54 -16.41 -33.91
N VAL A 973 -2.60 -17.02 -34.62
CA VAL A 973 -1.91 -16.37 -35.75
C VAL A 973 -2.88 -16.12 -36.91
N GLU A 974 -3.80 -17.05 -37.18
CA GLU A 974 -4.82 -16.90 -38.22
C GLU A 974 -5.85 -15.83 -37.88
N GLU A 975 -6.33 -15.77 -36.63
CA GLU A 975 -7.20 -14.69 -36.14
C GLU A 975 -6.52 -13.32 -36.23
N ARG A 976 -5.23 -13.24 -35.86
CA ARG A 976 -4.46 -11.98 -35.99
C ARG A 976 -4.37 -11.52 -37.44
N LYS A 977 -4.11 -12.43 -38.38
CA LYS A 977 -4.10 -12.12 -39.83
C LYS A 977 -5.47 -11.66 -40.33
N LYS A 978 -6.55 -12.24 -39.81
CA LYS A 978 -7.92 -11.87 -40.18
C LYS A 978 -8.26 -10.46 -39.68
N MET A 979 -7.91 -10.14 -38.43
CA MET A 979 -8.06 -8.80 -37.87
C MET A 979 -7.24 -7.77 -38.65
N GLU A 980 -5.99 -8.10 -39.02
CA GLU A 980 -5.14 -7.20 -39.79
C GLU A 980 -5.72 -6.93 -41.19
N LYS A 981 -6.29 -7.95 -41.84
CA LYS A 981 -6.98 -7.80 -43.13
C LYS A 981 -8.26 -6.97 -43.03
N GLU A 982 -9.05 -7.13 -41.96
CA GLU A 982 -10.22 -6.29 -41.68
C GLU A 982 -9.81 -4.83 -41.41
N ASN A 983 -8.68 -4.62 -40.72
CA ASN A 983 -8.14 -3.28 -40.42
C ASN A 983 -7.55 -2.59 -41.66
N ILE A 984 -7.02 -3.35 -42.62
CA ILE A 984 -6.60 -2.82 -43.93
C ILE A 984 -7.84 -2.45 -44.76
N ASN A 985 -8.86 -3.31 -44.79
CA ASN A 985 -10.08 -3.04 -45.56
C ASN A 985 -10.86 -1.83 -45.00
N SER A 986 -10.91 -1.66 -43.67
CA SER A 986 -11.55 -0.48 -43.04
C SER A 986 -10.84 0.85 -43.34
N ARG A 987 -9.55 0.79 -43.74
CA ARG A 987 -8.79 1.97 -44.21
C ARG A 987 -9.02 2.31 -45.68
N VAL A 988 -9.47 1.37 -46.51
CA VAL A 988 -9.66 1.58 -47.96
C VAL A 988 -10.98 2.31 -48.28
N ASP A 989 -11.97 2.28 -47.37
CA ASP A 989 -13.27 2.93 -47.58
C ASP A 989 -13.36 4.40 -47.11
N ARG A 990 -12.23 5.03 -46.72
CA ARG A 990 -12.22 6.48 -46.47
C ARG A 990 -12.05 7.24 -47.80
N PRO A 991 -13.00 8.08 -48.22
CA PRO A 991 -12.82 8.93 -49.39
C PRO A 991 -11.63 9.89 -49.15
N PRO A 992 -10.82 10.18 -50.17
CA PRO A 992 -9.63 11.01 -50.00
C PRO A 992 -10.06 12.45 -49.65
N SER A 993 -9.77 12.86 -48.41
CA SER A 993 -9.84 14.26 -48.01
C SER A 993 -8.84 15.06 -48.83
N SER A 994 -9.33 16.08 -49.52
CA SER A 994 -8.58 16.99 -50.37
C SER A 994 -7.57 17.79 -49.53
N ASP A 995 -6.29 17.39 -49.56
CA ASP A 995 -5.24 18.17 -48.93
C ASP A 995 -4.38 18.93 -49.96
N ARG A 996 -4.35 20.26 -49.77
CA ARG A 996 -3.65 21.22 -50.61
C ARG A 996 -2.16 21.16 -50.30
N ARG A 997 -1.38 20.79 -51.32
CA ARG A 997 0.07 20.94 -51.41
C ARG A 997 0.55 22.35 -50.99
N MET A 998 1.39 22.43 -49.96
CA MET A 998 2.49 23.40 -49.91
C MET A 998 3.82 22.66 -50.10
N LYS A 999 4.53 23.06 -51.17
CA LYS A 999 5.87 22.60 -51.51
C LYS A 999 6.89 23.34 -50.64
N SER A 1000 7.79 22.61 -49.98
CA SER A 1000 9.12 23.11 -49.65
C SER A 1000 10.12 22.02 -49.99
N ALA A 1001 11.03 22.35 -50.90
CA ALA A 1001 12.08 21.50 -51.40
C ALA A 1001 13.33 21.69 -50.54
N HIS A 1002 14.00 20.61 -50.13
CA HIS A 1002 15.46 20.63 -49.97
C HIS A 1002 16.07 19.26 -50.24
N ASN A 1003 17.15 19.30 -51.02
CA ASN A 1003 17.85 18.20 -51.66
C ASN A 1003 18.72 17.40 -50.68
N HIS A 1004 18.78 16.09 -50.92
CA HIS A 1004 19.85 15.22 -50.45
C HIS A 1004 21.17 15.47 -51.19
N SER A 1005 22.28 15.41 -50.46
CA SER A 1005 23.60 15.07 -50.99
C SER A 1005 24.36 14.18 -49.99
N LYS A 1006 24.94 13.11 -50.52
CA LYS A 1006 25.65 12.00 -49.85
C LYS A 1006 27.15 12.28 -49.66
N TYR A 1007 27.79 11.35 -48.93
CA TYR A 1007 29.23 11.07 -48.75
C TYR A 1007 29.92 11.88 -47.64
N SER A 1008 30.90 11.41 -46.87
CA SER A 1008 31.47 10.13 -46.41
C SER A 1008 32.88 10.48 -45.88
N HIS A 1009 33.28 9.89 -44.74
CA HIS A 1009 34.67 9.62 -44.34
C HIS A 1009 35.74 10.72 -44.18
N ASN A 1010 36.37 10.63 -42.99
CA ASN A 1010 37.81 10.65 -42.69
C ASN A 1010 38.46 11.88 -42.02
N SER A 1011 38.84 11.62 -40.76
CA SER A 1011 40.18 11.69 -40.16
C SER A 1011 40.89 13.03 -39.93
N HIS A 1012 41.36 13.18 -38.68
CA HIS A 1012 42.55 13.91 -38.20
C HIS A 1012 42.59 15.43 -38.43
N SER A 1013 43.26 16.26 -37.65
CA SER A 1013 43.86 16.25 -36.33
C SER A 1013 44.29 17.70 -36.08
N SER A 1014 44.40 18.09 -34.81
CA SER A 1014 45.39 19.04 -34.28
C SER A 1014 45.49 20.50 -34.80
N ASN A 1015 45.32 21.39 -33.83
CA ASN A 1015 46.21 22.50 -33.48
C ASN A 1015 46.15 23.86 -34.23
N SER A 1016 45.81 24.86 -33.41
CA SER A 1016 46.64 26.03 -33.05
C SER A 1016 46.41 27.39 -33.74
N HIS A 1017 46.27 28.38 -32.84
CA HIS A 1017 46.81 29.74 -32.87
C HIS A 1017 46.25 30.80 -33.83
N SER A 1018 45.47 31.69 -33.19
CA SER A 1018 45.82 33.10 -32.94
C SER A 1018 45.68 34.17 -34.03
N SER A 1019 45.20 35.32 -33.54
CA SER A 1019 45.51 36.71 -33.93
C SER A 1019 44.69 37.43 -35.01
N GLN A 1020 43.97 38.43 -34.48
CA GLN A 1020 44.04 39.87 -34.83
C GLN A 1020 43.22 40.45 -36.01
N ARG A 1021 42.33 41.38 -35.59
CA ARG A 1021 42.10 42.78 -36.05
C ARG A 1021 41.74 43.06 -37.52
N HIS A 1022 40.57 43.69 -37.72
CA HIS A 1022 40.38 45.08 -38.22
C HIS A 1022 38.86 45.36 -38.35
N SER A 1023 38.26 46.24 -37.52
CA SER A 1023 38.01 47.69 -37.73
C SER A 1023 37.07 48.07 -38.89
N SER A 1024 35.93 48.71 -38.55
CA SER A 1024 35.18 49.76 -39.30
C SER A 1024 33.95 50.15 -38.45
N GLN A 1025 33.99 51.16 -37.57
CA GLN A 1025 33.69 52.60 -37.77
C GLN A 1025 32.50 52.95 -38.68
N ARG A 1026 31.41 53.47 -38.08
CA ARG A 1026 30.77 54.80 -38.31
C ARG A 1026 29.53 54.93 -37.39
N HIS A 1027 29.57 55.79 -36.37
CA HIS A 1027 29.05 57.17 -36.30
C HIS A 1027 27.51 57.26 -36.18
N SER A 1028 26.99 57.51 -34.97
CA SER A 1028 26.61 58.83 -34.40
C SER A 1028 25.13 59.10 -34.66
N SER A 1029 24.26 59.44 -33.71
CA SER A 1029 24.31 60.57 -32.75
C SER A 1029 23.21 60.33 -31.68
N GLN A 1030 23.47 60.32 -30.37
CA GLN A 1030 23.72 61.45 -29.43
C GLN A 1030 22.62 62.53 -29.34
N SER A 1031 21.94 62.56 -28.19
CA SER A 1031 21.85 63.66 -27.19
C SER A 1031 20.63 63.37 -26.28
N HIS A 1032 20.75 62.93 -25.03
CA HIS A 1032 21.24 63.57 -23.79
C HIS A 1032 20.69 64.97 -23.50
N SER A 1033 19.99 65.09 -22.37
CA SER A 1033 20.33 65.94 -21.19
C SER A 1033 19.02 66.17 -20.41
N SER A 1034 18.76 65.63 -19.20
CA SER A 1034 19.44 65.74 -17.89
C SER A 1034 18.67 66.65 -16.92
N ASP A 1035 18.41 66.08 -15.75
CA ASP A 1035 18.60 66.66 -14.41
C ASP A 1035 17.69 67.77 -13.84
N SER A 1036 16.97 67.33 -12.81
CA SER A 1036 17.12 67.75 -11.40
C SER A 1036 16.18 68.80 -10.79
N HIS A 1037 15.85 68.47 -9.54
CA HIS A 1037 15.60 69.33 -8.38
C HIS A 1037 14.20 69.90 -8.05
N ARG A 1038 13.65 69.31 -6.96
CA ARG A 1038 13.45 69.92 -5.63
C ARG A 1038 12.13 70.68 -5.36
N SER A 1039 11.50 70.24 -4.26
CA SER A 1039 10.90 71.04 -3.16
C SER A 1039 9.39 71.36 -3.13
N LYS A 1040 8.78 70.79 -2.06
CA LYS A 1040 7.90 71.39 -1.02
C LYS A 1040 6.38 71.43 -1.20
N ASN A 1041 5.73 70.81 -0.20
CA ASN A 1041 4.56 71.21 0.59
C ASN A 1041 3.35 71.84 -0.10
N LYS A 1042 2.17 71.24 0.09
CA LYS A 1042 1.21 71.70 1.12
C LYS A 1042 -0.05 70.82 1.20
N ASP A 1043 -0.58 70.82 2.42
CA ASP A 1043 -1.75 70.17 2.97
C ASP A 1043 -3.12 70.49 2.33
N HIS A 1044 -4.04 69.56 2.64
CA HIS A 1044 -5.41 69.78 3.15
C HIS A 1044 -6.64 69.67 2.22
N ARG A 1045 -7.41 68.61 2.54
CA ARG A 1045 -8.84 68.56 2.92
C ARG A 1045 -9.95 68.73 1.86
N HIS A 1046 -10.73 67.63 1.82
CA HIS A 1046 -12.20 67.51 1.96
C HIS A 1046 -13.12 67.66 0.74
N LYS A 1047 -13.89 66.55 0.59
CA LYS A 1047 -15.36 66.42 0.51
C LYS A 1047 -16.04 66.32 -0.87
N LYS A 1048 -16.61 65.11 -1.05
CA LYS A 1048 -18.02 64.76 -1.32
C LYS A 1048 -18.59 64.78 -2.75
N GLU A 1049 -19.30 63.68 -3.02
CA GLU A 1049 -20.56 63.53 -3.80
C GLU A 1049 -20.41 63.72 -5.33
N ASP A 1050 -20.99 62.94 -6.24
CA ASP A 1050 -21.96 61.85 -6.21
C ASP A 1050 -22.10 61.30 -7.67
N ARG A 1051 -22.79 60.16 -7.85
CA ARG A 1051 -23.49 59.66 -9.09
C ARG A 1051 -22.82 58.69 -10.09
N SER A 1052 -23.23 57.42 -9.94
CA SER A 1052 -24.00 56.57 -10.89
C SER A 1052 -23.41 56.13 -12.25
N ALA A 1053 -23.17 54.81 -12.41
CA ALA A 1053 -23.83 53.87 -13.35
C ALA A 1053 -23.04 52.54 -13.45
N PRO A 1054 -23.67 51.40 -13.80
CA PRO A 1054 -23.25 50.07 -13.32
C PRO A 1054 -22.33 49.33 -14.30
N GLN A 1055 -21.35 48.60 -13.75
CA GLN A 1055 -20.67 47.50 -14.43
C GLN A 1055 -21.05 46.18 -13.74
N GLN A 1056 -21.55 45.26 -14.56
CA GLN A 1056 -21.82 43.87 -14.19
C GLN A 1056 -20.49 43.19 -13.84
N LEU A 1057 -20.33 42.83 -12.57
CA LEU A 1057 -19.33 41.89 -12.10
C LEU A 1057 -20.05 40.60 -11.68
N SER A 1058 -19.49 39.49 -12.15
CA SER A 1058 -19.85 38.12 -11.80
C SER A 1058 -19.75 37.91 -10.29
N ILE A 1059 -20.87 37.56 -9.68
CA ILE A 1059 -20.93 37.05 -8.31
C ILE A 1059 -20.70 35.54 -8.40
N ILE A 1060 -19.47 35.12 -8.18
CA ILE A 1060 -19.07 33.81 -7.66
C ILE A 1060 -17.92 34.13 -6.69
N ASP A 1061 -17.87 33.43 -5.56
CA ASP A 1061 -16.94 33.58 -4.42
C ASP A 1061 -17.39 34.56 -3.33
N ALA A 1062 -18.37 34.11 -2.54
CA ALA A 1062 -18.57 34.51 -1.15
C ALA A 1062 -19.36 33.41 -0.41
N VAL A 1063 -18.71 32.27 -0.19
CA VAL A 1063 -18.93 31.47 1.01
C VAL A 1063 -17.64 31.64 1.82
N ASP A 1064 -17.77 32.27 2.98
CA ASP A 1064 -16.69 32.83 3.82
C ASP A 1064 -15.51 31.87 4.07
N GLU A 1065 -14.35 32.17 3.45
CA GLU A 1065 -13.02 31.68 3.89
C GLU A 1065 -12.49 32.45 5.12
N ASN A 1066 -13.19 33.50 5.59
CA ASN A 1066 -12.75 34.36 6.70
C ASN A 1066 -13.00 33.81 8.13
N GLN A 1067 -13.50 32.58 8.28
CA GLN A 1067 -13.59 31.92 9.59
C GLN A 1067 -12.45 30.95 9.90
N PHE A 1068 -11.64 30.56 8.92
CA PHE A 1068 -10.59 29.56 9.13
C PHE A 1068 -9.30 30.11 9.75
N ASP A 1069 -9.03 31.42 9.63
CA ASP A 1069 -7.75 32.00 10.09
C ASP A 1069 -7.74 32.48 11.56
N ILE A 1070 -8.85 32.29 12.30
CA ILE A 1070 -8.96 32.71 13.72
C ILE A 1070 -8.69 31.56 14.72
N GLN A 1071 -8.68 30.29 14.28
CA GLN A 1071 -8.41 29.17 15.21
C GLN A 1071 -6.93 28.88 15.49
N GLN A 1072 -5.97 29.43 14.73
CA GLN A 1072 -4.53 29.25 15.03
C GLN A 1072 -3.97 30.17 16.13
N LYS A 1073 -4.81 30.93 16.85
CA LYS A 1073 -4.37 31.86 17.92
C LYS A 1073 -5.09 31.73 19.27
N LYS A 1074 -5.55 30.54 19.64
CA LYS A 1074 -5.98 30.26 21.02
C LYS A 1074 -5.31 29.02 21.59
#